data_AF-A0A0A2WB58-F1
#
_entry.id   AF-A0A0A2WB58-F1
#
_cell.length_a   1.000
_cell.length_b   1.000
_cell.length_c   1.000
_cell.angle_alpha   90.00
_cell.angle_beta   90.00
_cell.angle_gamma   90.00
#
_symmetry.space_group_name_H-M   'P 1'
#
loop_
_entity.id
_entity.type
_entity.pdbx_description
1 polymer ?
#
loop_
_entity_poly.entity_id
_entity_poly.type
_entity_poly.pdbx_seq_one_letter_code
_entity_poly.pdbx_strand_id
1 'polypeptide(L)'
;MDKTAWCCRGNSTVSDGESTALLQKRRVMDRGEVRNYRDATTSTASWHISVASPSVSRLSSSVQDEAAARQDSILDPSRPEALQLVRAATSTTMPTRKPHEIEYMRHEGVFTRLPDDVCDELIGCYFQHVHFFLPILDVPKVLNEYWSRGSKGINPLLLWSMFLAAANFIDGITLEKAGFSSKKAMKTVMYYRAKCLYYFDSGTNILDIIRAVILLAFWHSDPQDYMGAWCWIGVAISLAQAINLHRDPANTKQTRNLFKVSEPMARRIWWSLVVGDRWIAAANGRPMRLRSDGHDLPRPSRYDVLPELRRVNPKARSEFILANESEARSEFSLVANEARLAELWLRMVRVSDALGDVLQLHHRVRGPEPCIQKVNQLLCQLNEGEFAYSSSSDDDDVHVHTVQVEMLYQATIAMLCRPYVLNATSTFAADEYTELKQSFLRRGREAASSTNELVEQLIEMNALEFMKPMMITAMVPASQFHLADCQSESTLTRRQGRNKLQLCVNVFAQLRSTYWSADVMYRLFKRAQDLATGESIMQPSPREAPRRPGTPVARQRAAQRMHNVNLMASTLVSAAAALPPKVPMTPVSTAPALQFGDVDQLLSPEFAPMVFSLTAGAATTLASVACARDGASSSTSNIVITSDHQQRSFLLWVSAEYNPNSPAAVLLSFHGGGRNATDQLQLDGFTTADDANATPIVVYPQGLNDTWQGVPGDTVNDVLFTHDILNYLETNYNVDTTRIYASGKSDGGGFCNVLACDACASQRIAAFAPVSGAFYVDTLPCHPDTVKLPCSPGRSNVAFIEFHGGNDTTISYQGGERKNECLPAIPHFVRQWSVRNGLGLQNHSSEIAANTTSYTYGSGADAGLVTHVYESDIGHDWPSTAPNEDNSRKGHHVASYNATPIILDFFSKYRLSGKSCQSSY
;
A
#
# COMPACT_ATOMS: atom_id res chain seq x y z
N MET A 1 58.64 -15.14 18.46
CA MET A 1 58.75 -14.06 17.46
C MET A 1 57.49 -13.23 17.61
N ASP A 2 57.39 -12.32 18.58
CA ASP A 2 58.22 -11.12 18.83
C ASP A 2 57.98 -10.04 17.77
N LYS A 3 57.65 -8.78 18.10
CA LYS A 3 57.53 -8.16 19.44
C LYS A 3 56.63 -6.91 19.43
N THR A 4 56.26 -6.51 20.64
CA THR A 4 55.89 -5.15 21.13
C THR A 4 56.59 -3.97 20.44
N ALA A 5 56.19 -2.69 20.56
CA ALA A 5 54.99 -1.91 20.98
C ALA A 5 55.47 -0.43 21.15
N TRP A 6 54.59 0.57 21.38
CA TRP A 6 54.73 1.67 22.38
C TRP A 6 53.79 2.88 22.16
N CYS A 7 53.68 3.75 23.16
CA CYS A 7 52.82 4.95 23.22
C CYS A 7 53.62 6.28 23.22
N CYS A 8 52.98 7.36 22.77
CA CYS A 8 53.11 8.75 23.25
C CYS A 8 51.69 9.38 23.18
N ARG A 9 51.10 10.09 24.15
CA ARG A 9 51.52 11.12 25.13
C ARG A 9 52.06 12.42 24.52
N GLY A 10 51.36 13.53 24.80
CA GLY A 10 51.79 14.90 24.51
C GLY A 10 50.74 15.94 24.92
N ASN A 11 50.93 16.61 26.07
CA ASN A 11 50.10 17.72 26.53
C ASN A 11 50.75 19.07 26.19
N SER A 12 49.98 20.02 25.63
CA SER A 12 50.13 21.48 25.81
C SER A 12 48.94 22.19 25.13
N THR A 13 48.01 22.91 25.79
CA THR A 13 48.04 24.07 26.70
C THR A 13 48.11 25.45 26.02
N VAL A 14 47.18 26.32 26.42
CA VAL A 14 47.33 27.78 26.66
C VAL A 14 47.05 28.79 25.50
N SER A 15 45.94 29.53 25.72
CA SER A 15 45.69 30.99 25.60
C SER A 15 45.52 31.72 24.25
N ASP A 16 44.42 32.48 24.21
CA ASP A 16 44.29 33.93 23.94
C ASP A 16 44.68 34.53 22.57
N GLY A 17 43.94 35.59 22.19
CA GLY A 17 44.17 36.37 20.96
C GLY A 17 42.95 37.18 20.51
N GLU A 18 42.60 38.24 21.25
CA GLU A 18 41.47 39.11 20.91
C GLU A 18 41.72 40.05 19.71
N SER A 19 40.60 40.59 19.21
CA SER A 19 40.35 42.03 19.03
C SER A 19 40.57 42.73 17.67
N THR A 20 39.54 43.53 17.34
CA THR A 20 39.55 44.79 16.56
C THR A 20 39.87 44.75 15.05
N ALA A 21 39.41 45.70 14.22
CA ALA A 21 38.25 46.61 14.20
C ALA A 21 38.28 47.39 12.85
N LEU A 22 37.40 48.40 12.66
CA LEU A 22 37.53 49.51 11.67
C LEU A 22 37.28 49.11 10.18
N LEU A 23 36.87 49.97 9.23
CA LEU A 23 36.34 51.36 9.28
C LEU A 23 35.50 51.74 8.01
N GLN A 24 34.34 52.37 8.24
CA GLN A 24 33.74 53.52 7.51
C GLN A 24 33.47 53.59 5.97
N LYS A 25 32.23 54.06 5.70
CA LYS A 25 31.80 55.14 4.76
C LYS A 25 31.66 54.91 3.23
N ARG A 26 30.38 54.80 2.84
CA ARG A 26 29.64 55.71 1.94
C ARG A 26 30.34 56.27 0.67
N ARG A 27 29.67 56.04 -0.48
CA ARG A 27 29.32 57.11 -1.43
C ARG A 27 27.81 57.12 -1.72
N VAL A 28 27.34 58.19 -2.35
CA VAL A 28 25.92 58.54 -2.60
C VAL A 28 25.79 59.02 -4.04
N MET A 29 24.71 58.62 -4.73
CA MET A 29 23.86 59.34 -5.72
C MET A 29 22.86 58.28 -6.23
N ASP A 30 21.52 58.37 -6.17
CA ASP A 30 20.52 59.45 -6.32
C ASP A 30 19.98 59.59 -7.77
N ARG A 31 18.65 59.38 -7.90
CA ARG A 31 17.72 59.64 -9.03
C ARG A 31 17.98 59.05 -10.43
N GLY A 32 16.89 58.56 -11.04
CA GLY A 32 16.82 58.14 -12.45
C GLY A 32 15.42 57.62 -12.79
N GLU A 33 14.48 58.53 -13.10
CA GLU A 33 13.06 58.22 -13.26
C GLU A 33 12.63 58.01 -14.74
N VAL A 34 11.43 57.45 -14.94
CA VAL A 34 10.49 57.74 -16.06
C VAL A 34 10.62 57.03 -17.45
N ARG A 35 9.53 56.29 -17.75
CA ARG A 35 8.86 55.98 -19.06
C ARG A 35 9.44 55.00 -20.10
N ASN A 36 8.65 53.93 -20.27
CA ASN A 36 8.09 53.38 -21.53
C ASN A 36 8.43 54.10 -22.85
N TYR A 37 8.74 53.31 -23.88
CA TYR A 37 8.12 53.46 -25.21
C TYR A 37 7.93 52.09 -25.90
N ARG A 38 7.21 52.07 -27.02
CA ARG A 38 6.73 50.85 -27.73
C ARG A 38 7.25 50.78 -29.18
N ASP A 39 7.25 49.56 -29.70
CA ASP A 39 7.12 49.14 -31.11
C ASP A 39 8.28 49.25 -32.13
N ALA A 40 8.29 48.25 -33.04
CA ALA A 40 8.60 48.29 -34.48
C ALA A 40 10.02 47.96 -35.07
N THR A 41 10.10 46.72 -35.62
CA THR A 41 10.52 46.36 -37.02
C THR A 41 11.99 46.40 -37.55
N THR A 42 12.31 45.38 -38.39
CA THR A 42 13.30 45.31 -39.52
C THR A 42 14.83 45.43 -39.23
N SER A 43 15.77 44.92 -40.05
CA SER A 43 15.83 43.73 -40.96
C SER A 43 17.28 43.44 -41.47
N THR A 44 17.51 42.22 -42.00
CA THR A 44 18.47 41.86 -43.10
C THR A 44 19.96 42.31 -43.13
N ALA A 45 20.89 41.34 -43.01
CA ALA A 45 22.09 41.11 -43.87
C ALA A 45 22.76 39.78 -43.44
N SER A 46 23.21 38.81 -44.25
CA SER A 46 23.71 38.69 -45.63
C SER A 46 25.22 38.84 -45.83
N TRP A 47 25.91 37.73 -46.15
CA TRP A 47 27.18 37.66 -46.89
C TRP A 47 27.29 36.32 -47.65
N HIS A 48 27.93 36.34 -48.83
CA HIS A 48 28.13 35.22 -49.77
C HIS A 48 29.60 35.18 -50.24
N ILE A 49 30.07 34.05 -50.78
CA ILE A 49 31.10 33.95 -51.85
C ILE A 49 31.11 32.53 -52.49
N SER A 50 31.60 32.43 -53.73
CA SER A 50 31.50 31.27 -54.66
C SER A 50 32.84 30.49 -54.81
N VAL A 51 32.87 29.14 -54.90
CA VAL A 51 32.66 28.20 -56.06
C VAL A 51 33.77 28.18 -57.13
N ALA A 52 34.45 27.03 -57.33
CA ALA A 52 34.99 26.50 -58.61
C ALA A 52 35.57 25.05 -58.49
N SER A 53 35.62 24.30 -59.60
CA SER A 53 36.23 22.95 -59.81
C SER A 53 36.98 22.93 -61.18
N PRO A 54 37.82 21.93 -61.61
CA PRO A 54 37.37 20.56 -62.01
C PRO A 54 38.43 19.38 -62.06
N SER A 55 38.00 18.17 -62.48
CA SER A 55 38.70 17.05 -63.21
C SER A 55 40.11 16.56 -62.78
N VAL A 56 40.40 15.31 -62.35
CA VAL A 56 40.19 13.92 -62.88
C VAL A 56 41.41 13.29 -63.62
N SER A 57 41.98 12.20 -63.09
CA SER A 57 42.38 10.97 -63.85
C SER A 57 43.04 9.84 -62.99
N ARG A 58 42.61 8.58 -63.24
CA ARG A 58 43.32 7.25 -63.29
C ARG A 58 44.50 6.93 -62.32
N LEU A 59 44.74 5.69 -61.84
CA LEU A 59 44.27 4.33 -62.21
C LEU A 59 44.63 3.29 -61.10
N SER A 60 43.82 2.22 -60.92
CA SER A 60 44.14 0.91 -60.26
C SER A 60 44.63 0.86 -58.78
N SER A 61 44.30 -0.15 -57.95
CA SER A 61 43.40 -1.31 -58.10
C SER A 61 43.07 -2.00 -56.76
N SER A 62 41.88 -2.62 -56.71
CA SER A 62 41.46 -3.77 -55.87
C SER A 62 41.25 -3.61 -54.35
N VAL A 63 40.19 -4.28 -53.86
CA VAL A 63 39.82 -4.57 -52.45
C VAL A 63 39.35 -3.38 -51.59
N GLN A 64 38.22 -2.77 -51.97
CA GLN A 64 37.08 -2.40 -51.09
C GLN A 64 36.04 -1.56 -51.88
N ASP A 65 35.11 -2.21 -52.58
CA ASP A 65 33.84 -1.59 -53.03
C ASP A 65 32.88 -2.64 -53.61
N GLU A 66 31.98 -3.16 -52.77
CA GLU A 66 30.88 -4.07 -53.22
C GLU A 66 29.56 -3.80 -52.45
N ALA A 67 29.42 -2.61 -51.87
CA ALA A 67 28.33 -2.25 -50.94
C ALA A 67 27.56 -0.96 -51.30
N ALA A 68 27.88 -0.29 -52.41
CA ALA A 68 27.41 1.08 -52.70
C ALA A 68 26.88 1.31 -54.13
N ALA A 69 26.37 0.27 -54.82
CA ALA A 69 25.90 0.40 -56.21
C ALA A 69 24.76 -0.56 -56.62
N ARG A 70 23.65 -0.62 -55.87
CA ARG A 70 22.37 -1.21 -56.32
C ARG A 70 21.18 -0.58 -55.59
N GLN A 71 20.05 -0.48 -56.30
CA GLN A 71 18.72 -0.10 -55.79
C GLN A 71 18.51 1.37 -55.36
N ASP A 72 18.91 2.30 -56.24
CA ASP A 72 17.86 3.14 -56.82
C ASP A 72 17.00 2.27 -57.76
N SER A 73 15.68 2.51 -57.82
CA SER A 73 14.65 1.72 -58.54
C SER A 73 13.97 0.56 -57.75
N ILE A 74 13.27 0.88 -56.65
CA ILE A 74 12.04 0.17 -56.23
C ILE A 74 10.99 1.19 -55.74
N LEU A 75 10.25 1.79 -56.67
CA LEU A 75 8.97 2.49 -56.40
C LEU A 75 7.95 2.10 -57.47
N ASP A 76 7.62 0.81 -57.51
CA ASP A 76 6.49 0.25 -58.28
C ASP A 76 5.32 0.00 -57.32
N PRO A 77 4.21 0.77 -57.40
CA PRO A 77 3.05 0.62 -56.52
C PRO A 77 2.26 -0.69 -56.73
N SER A 78 2.56 -1.49 -57.77
CA SER A 78 1.76 -2.66 -58.14
C SER A 78 2.09 -3.95 -57.37
N ARG A 79 3.19 -4.00 -56.60
CA ARG A 79 3.56 -5.18 -55.81
C ARG A 79 2.80 -5.24 -54.47
N PRO A 80 2.14 -6.37 -54.11
CA PRO A 80 1.39 -6.50 -52.86
C PRO A 80 2.27 -6.44 -51.60
N GLU A 81 3.56 -6.74 -51.71
CA GLU A 81 4.54 -6.69 -50.61
C GLU A 81 4.85 -5.24 -50.18
N ALA A 82 4.89 -4.30 -51.12
CA ALA A 82 5.14 -2.88 -50.83
C ALA A 82 4.00 -2.28 -49.99
N LEU A 83 2.76 -2.72 -50.24
CA LEU A 83 1.58 -2.35 -49.46
C LEU A 83 1.61 -2.88 -48.01
N GLN A 84 2.37 -3.94 -47.72
CA GLN A 84 2.54 -4.42 -46.34
C GLN A 84 3.55 -3.56 -45.56
N LEU A 85 4.70 -3.22 -46.16
CA LEU A 85 5.73 -2.40 -45.50
C LEU A 85 5.28 -0.95 -45.29
N VAL A 86 4.57 -0.32 -46.25
CA VAL A 86 4.01 1.02 -46.06
C VAL A 86 2.91 1.02 -45.00
N ARG A 87 2.08 -0.03 -44.91
CA ARG A 87 1.13 -0.19 -43.80
C ARG A 87 1.82 -0.37 -42.46
N ALA A 88 2.89 -1.17 -42.36
CA ALA A 88 3.67 -1.32 -41.13
C ALA A 88 4.31 0.00 -40.67
N ALA A 89 4.75 0.86 -41.60
CA ALA A 89 5.40 2.14 -41.30
C ALA A 89 4.41 3.31 -41.05
N THR A 90 3.14 3.18 -41.41
CA THR A 90 2.11 4.22 -41.21
C THR A 90 0.98 3.81 -40.26
N SER A 91 0.97 2.57 -39.79
CA SER A 91 0.03 2.08 -38.76
C SER A 91 0.40 2.56 -37.36
N THR A 92 0.47 3.88 -37.16
CA THR A 92 0.28 4.50 -35.83
C THR A 92 -1.21 4.44 -35.46
N THR A 93 -1.77 3.24 -35.50
CA THR A 93 -3.00 2.91 -34.80
C THR A 93 -2.71 3.07 -33.32
N MET A 94 -3.08 4.23 -32.77
CA MET A 94 -3.26 4.43 -31.33
C MET A 94 -3.95 3.18 -30.77
N PRO A 95 -3.43 2.54 -29.70
CA PRO A 95 -4.09 1.36 -29.15
C PRO A 95 -5.52 1.74 -28.78
N THR A 96 -6.49 1.19 -29.52
CA THR A 96 -7.90 1.55 -29.35
C THR A 96 -8.39 0.91 -28.06
N ARG A 97 -8.23 1.65 -26.96
CA ARG A 97 -8.75 1.30 -25.63
C ARG A 97 -10.17 0.77 -25.78
N LYS A 98 -10.44 -0.38 -25.16
CA LYS A 98 -11.74 -1.06 -25.26
C LYS A 98 -12.81 -0.11 -24.68
N PRO A 99 -14.06 -0.11 -25.20
CA PRO A 99 -15.08 0.84 -24.74
C PRO A 99 -15.31 0.87 -23.22
N HIS A 100 -15.20 -0.27 -22.54
CA HIS A 100 -15.31 -0.35 -21.08
C HIS A 100 -14.11 0.27 -20.33
N GLU A 101 -12.91 0.23 -20.91
CA GLU A 101 -11.71 0.90 -20.33
C GLU A 101 -11.91 2.42 -20.37
N ILE A 102 -12.45 2.94 -21.49
CA ILE A 102 -12.76 4.36 -21.64
C ILE A 102 -13.89 4.80 -20.69
N GLU A 103 -14.91 3.95 -20.48
CA GLU A 103 -15.99 4.25 -19.53
C GLU A 103 -15.52 4.23 -18.08
N TYR A 104 -14.69 3.26 -17.69
CA TYR A 104 -14.07 3.24 -16.37
C TYR A 104 -13.16 4.47 -16.15
N MET A 105 -12.34 4.85 -17.13
CA MET A 105 -11.55 6.08 -17.08
C MET A 105 -12.43 7.35 -16.99
N ARG A 106 -13.65 7.33 -17.54
CA ARG A 106 -14.64 8.41 -17.41
C ARG A 106 -15.26 8.44 -16.01
N HIS A 107 -15.58 7.28 -15.43
CA HIS A 107 -16.08 7.15 -14.05
C HIS A 107 -15.08 7.70 -13.02
N GLU A 108 -13.80 7.28 -13.10
CA GLU A 108 -12.73 7.80 -12.24
C GLU A 108 -12.42 9.30 -12.50
N GLY A 109 -12.99 9.88 -13.56
CA GLY A 109 -12.85 11.27 -13.90
C GLY A 109 -11.45 11.66 -14.33
N VAL A 110 -10.66 10.75 -14.93
CA VAL A 110 -9.26 11.02 -15.33
C VAL A 110 -9.15 12.14 -16.38
N PHE A 111 -10.26 12.40 -17.09
CA PHE A 111 -10.42 13.46 -18.09
C PHE A 111 -10.94 14.79 -17.49
N THR A 112 -11.38 14.80 -16.24
CA THR A 112 -11.92 15.98 -15.54
C THR A 112 -10.78 16.90 -15.10
N ARG A 113 -10.79 18.16 -15.52
CA ARG A 113 -9.81 19.15 -15.06
C ARG A 113 -10.21 19.77 -13.72
N LEU A 114 -9.20 20.13 -12.93
CA LEU A 114 -9.32 21.12 -11.87
C LEU A 114 -9.38 22.53 -12.51
N PRO A 115 -9.76 23.59 -11.76
CA PRO A 115 -9.55 24.97 -12.20
C PRO A 115 -8.10 25.22 -12.60
N ASP A 116 -7.86 26.09 -13.60
CA ASP A 116 -6.49 26.34 -14.06
C ASP A 116 -5.62 27.01 -12.96
N ASP A 117 -6.19 27.90 -12.13
CA ASP A 117 -5.47 28.50 -10.98
C ASP A 117 -5.11 27.49 -9.88
N VAL A 118 -5.96 26.47 -9.68
CA VAL A 118 -5.65 25.32 -8.81
C VAL A 118 -4.56 24.43 -9.43
N CYS A 119 -4.51 24.31 -10.76
CA CYS A 119 -3.43 23.59 -11.44
C CYS A 119 -2.10 24.34 -11.29
N ASP A 120 -2.10 25.65 -11.46
CA ASP A 120 -0.92 26.51 -11.34
C ASP A 120 -0.31 26.44 -9.93
N GLU A 121 -1.14 26.56 -8.89
CA GLU A 121 -0.72 26.38 -7.49
C GLU A 121 -0.14 24.98 -7.23
N LEU A 122 -0.76 23.92 -7.76
CA LEU A 122 -0.21 22.56 -7.64
C LEU A 122 1.13 22.37 -8.35
N ILE A 123 1.39 23.11 -9.44
CA ILE A 123 2.71 23.12 -10.10
C ILE A 123 3.73 23.91 -9.28
N GLY A 124 3.36 25.05 -8.69
CA GLY A 124 4.20 25.81 -7.76
C GLY A 124 4.61 24.99 -6.54
N CYS A 125 3.63 24.48 -5.79
CA CYS A 125 3.82 23.56 -4.67
C CYS A 125 4.70 22.34 -5.02
N TYR A 126 4.60 21.80 -6.24
CA TYR A 126 5.49 20.72 -6.70
C TYR A 126 6.95 21.18 -6.80
N PHE A 127 7.21 22.31 -7.46
CA PHE A 127 8.58 22.76 -7.70
C PHE A 127 9.27 23.33 -6.45
N GLN A 128 8.52 24.02 -5.59
CA GLN A 128 9.00 24.52 -4.29
C GLN A 128 9.30 23.37 -3.31
N HIS A 129 8.36 22.43 -3.10
CA HIS A 129 8.46 21.47 -1.99
C HIS A 129 8.87 20.04 -2.38
N VAL A 130 8.61 19.60 -3.62
CA VAL A 130 8.89 18.22 -4.07
C VAL A 130 10.14 18.14 -4.93
N HIS A 131 10.25 18.98 -5.97
CA HIS A 131 11.21 18.76 -7.05
C HIS A 131 12.67 18.71 -6.58
N PHE A 132 13.11 19.61 -5.71
CA PHE A 132 14.52 19.62 -5.27
C PHE A 132 14.89 18.39 -4.43
N PHE A 133 13.95 17.76 -3.73
CA PHE A 133 14.19 16.50 -3.02
C PHE A 133 14.09 15.28 -3.95
N LEU A 134 13.39 15.44 -5.08
CA LEU A 134 13.08 14.38 -6.03
C LEU A 134 13.21 14.89 -7.48
N PRO A 135 14.43 15.19 -7.96
CA PRO A 135 14.64 15.94 -9.20
C PRO A 135 14.55 15.03 -10.45
N ILE A 136 13.47 14.26 -10.57
CA ILE A 136 13.28 13.21 -11.58
C ILE A 136 12.70 13.71 -12.92
N LEU A 137 12.25 14.96 -12.97
CA LEU A 137 11.63 15.56 -14.16
C LEU A 137 12.66 16.24 -15.07
N ASP A 138 12.38 16.25 -16.38
CA ASP A 138 13.02 17.19 -17.31
C ASP A 138 12.32 18.56 -17.15
N VAL A 139 12.88 19.42 -16.30
CA VAL A 139 12.21 20.67 -15.91
C VAL A 139 11.97 21.62 -17.09
N PRO A 140 12.92 21.83 -18.02
CA PRO A 140 12.66 22.59 -19.25
C PRO A 140 11.52 22.03 -20.08
N LYS A 141 11.43 20.70 -20.26
CA LYS A 141 10.30 20.11 -20.99
C LYS A 141 8.99 20.41 -20.25
N VAL A 142 8.90 20.01 -18.97
CA VAL A 142 7.65 20.07 -18.19
C VAL A 142 7.13 21.49 -18.03
N LEU A 143 7.97 22.44 -17.57
CA LEU A 143 7.51 23.82 -17.33
C LEU A 143 7.29 24.62 -18.63
N ASN A 144 8.04 24.37 -19.71
CA ASN A 144 7.78 25.08 -20.97
C ASN A 144 6.54 24.52 -21.70
N GLU A 145 6.29 23.20 -21.62
CA GLU A 145 5.04 22.59 -22.11
C GLU A 145 3.83 23.06 -21.28
N TYR A 146 3.98 23.20 -19.96
CA TYR A 146 2.94 23.75 -19.09
C TYR A 146 2.69 25.25 -19.39
N TRP A 147 3.72 26.09 -19.38
CA TRP A 147 3.61 27.54 -19.66
C TRP A 147 2.92 27.85 -21.00
N SER A 148 3.09 26.99 -22.00
CA SER A 148 2.54 27.20 -23.34
C SER A 148 1.15 26.60 -23.56
N ARG A 149 0.71 25.63 -22.75
CA ARG A 149 -0.50 24.81 -23.01
C ARG A 149 -1.34 24.50 -21.75
N GLY A 150 -0.93 24.98 -20.59
CA GLY A 150 -1.45 24.62 -19.27
C GLY A 150 -1.37 23.12 -18.99
N SER A 151 -2.34 22.61 -18.22
CA SER A 151 -2.55 21.18 -17.96
C SER A 151 -2.65 20.28 -19.21
N LYS A 152 -2.83 20.85 -20.42
CA LYS A 152 -2.85 20.11 -21.70
C LYS A 152 -1.45 19.87 -22.29
N GLY A 153 -0.42 20.50 -21.72
CA GLY A 153 0.98 20.32 -22.12
C GLY A 153 1.56 19.00 -21.67
N ILE A 154 1.38 18.68 -20.38
CA ILE A 154 1.97 17.53 -19.68
C ILE A 154 1.19 16.25 -19.98
N ASN A 155 1.87 15.08 -19.95
CA ASN A 155 1.22 13.77 -20.01
C ASN A 155 0.25 13.59 -18.80
N PRO A 156 -1.02 13.17 -18.98
CA PRO A 156 -1.99 13.07 -17.89
C PRO A 156 -1.58 12.18 -16.72
N LEU A 157 -0.91 11.04 -16.97
CA LEU A 157 -0.42 10.14 -15.92
C LEU A 157 0.62 10.86 -15.04
N LEU A 158 1.58 11.53 -15.68
CA LEU A 158 2.60 12.31 -14.98
C LEU A 158 1.98 13.50 -14.22
N LEU A 159 1.00 14.19 -14.82
CA LEU A 159 0.32 15.33 -14.21
C LEU A 159 -0.44 14.95 -12.93
N TRP A 160 -1.26 13.89 -12.96
CA TRP A 160 -1.99 13.46 -11.76
C TRP A 160 -1.05 12.96 -10.66
N SER A 161 0.07 12.32 -10.99
CA SER A 161 1.08 11.95 -10.00
C SER A 161 1.86 13.16 -9.44
N MET A 162 2.15 14.18 -10.24
CA MET A 162 2.71 15.45 -9.74
C MET A 162 1.74 16.13 -8.76
N PHE A 163 0.46 16.20 -9.13
CA PHE A 163 -0.58 16.76 -8.26
C PHE A 163 -0.75 15.98 -6.95
N LEU A 164 -0.69 14.63 -6.97
CA LEU A 164 -0.70 13.80 -5.76
C LEU A 164 0.45 14.15 -4.79
N ALA A 165 1.65 14.42 -5.31
CA ALA A 165 2.79 14.82 -4.49
C ALA A 165 2.67 16.27 -3.98
N ALA A 166 2.15 17.19 -4.80
CA ALA A 166 1.93 18.60 -4.44
C ALA A 166 0.80 18.81 -3.43
N ALA A 167 -0.27 18.01 -3.48
CA ALA A 167 -1.47 18.14 -2.62
C ALA A 167 -1.23 17.85 -1.12
N ASN A 168 0.01 17.58 -0.72
CA ASN A 168 0.41 17.60 0.69
C ASN A 168 0.60 19.05 1.21
N PHE A 169 1.03 19.96 0.33
CA PHE A 169 1.55 21.27 0.70
C PHE A 169 0.58 22.43 0.45
N ILE A 170 -0.33 22.30 -0.52
CA ILE A 170 -1.38 23.30 -0.85
C ILE A 170 -2.11 23.85 0.38
N ASP A 171 -2.51 25.11 0.31
CA ASP A 171 -3.22 25.79 1.39
C ASP A 171 -4.71 25.41 1.48
N GLY A 172 -5.41 25.93 2.49
CA GLY A 172 -6.85 25.71 2.67
C GLY A 172 -7.72 26.36 1.58
N ILE A 173 -7.35 27.53 1.07
CA ILE A 173 -8.13 28.27 0.06
C ILE A 173 -8.09 27.51 -1.28
N THR A 174 -6.93 27.00 -1.68
CA THR A 174 -6.76 26.20 -2.90
C THR A 174 -7.47 24.86 -2.79
N LEU A 175 -7.46 24.23 -1.61
CA LEU A 175 -8.20 23.01 -1.33
C LEU A 175 -9.73 23.21 -1.47
N GLU A 176 -10.26 24.32 -0.96
CA GLU A 176 -11.68 24.70 -1.12
C GLU A 176 -12.03 25.04 -2.58
N LYS A 177 -11.20 25.83 -3.28
CA LYS A 177 -11.33 26.11 -4.73
C LYS A 177 -11.35 24.82 -5.56
N ALA A 178 -10.54 23.84 -5.19
CA ALA A 178 -10.46 22.54 -5.85
C ALA A 178 -11.69 21.64 -5.58
N GLY A 179 -12.56 22.02 -4.63
CA GLY A 179 -13.78 21.30 -4.30
C GLY A 179 -13.60 20.11 -3.34
N PHE A 180 -12.53 20.08 -2.55
CA PHE A 180 -12.22 18.97 -1.65
C PHE A 180 -12.33 19.36 -0.17
N SER A 181 -12.80 18.43 0.67
CA SER A 181 -12.97 18.63 2.12
C SER A 181 -11.70 18.42 2.95
N SER A 182 -10.64 17.85 2.37
CA SER A 182 -9.35 17.61 3.05
C SER A 182 -8.23 17.32 2.05
N LYS A 183 -6.97 17.66 2.41
CA LYS A 183 -5.77 17.27 1.63
C LYS A 183 -5.77 15.76 1.34
N LYS A 184 -6.23 14.94 2.30
CA LYS A 184 -6.42 13.48 2.15
C LYS A 184 -7.40 13.12 1.03
N ALA A 185 -8.61 13.68 1.00
CA ALA A 185 -9.60 13.40 -0.04
C ALA A 185 -9.12 13.80 -1.45
N MET A 186 -8.42 14.94 -1.56
CA MET A 186 -7.81 15.40 -2.81
C MET A 186 -6.73 14.44 -3.31
N LYS A 187 -5.82 14.02 -2.42
CA LYS A 187 -4.80 12.99 -2.69
C LYS A 187 -5.42 11.67 -3.13
N THR A 188 -6.51 11.21 -2.50
CA THR A 188 -7.22 9.98 -2.89
C THR A 188 -7.67 10.04 -4.36
N VAL A 189 -8.37 11.12 -4.75
CA VAL A 189 -8.85 11.26 -6.15
C VAL A 189 -7.70 11.38 -7.15
N MET A 190 -6.60 12.06 -6.79
CA MET A 190 -5.41 12.16 -7.64
C MET A 190 -4.70 10.81 -7.81
N TYR A 191 -4.58 10.03 -6.73
CA TYR A 191 -4.01 8.68 -6.75
C TYR A 191 -4.82 7.73 -7.64
N TYR A 192 -6.14 7.63 -7.45
CA TYR A 192 -6.96 6.74 -8.27
C TYR A 192 -6.96 7.13 -9.75
N ARG A 193 -6.94 8.44 -10.08
CA ARG A 193 -6.81 8.91 -11.47
C ARG A 193 -5.48 8.53 -12.11
N ALA A 194 -4.37 8.72 -11.40
CA ALA A 194 -3.04 8.30 -11.87
C ALA A 194 -2.93 6.77 -11.98
N LYS A 195 -3.42 6.02 -10.99
CA LYS A 195 -3.46 4.54 -10.98
C LYS A 195 -4.30 3.97 -12.13
N CYS A 196 -5.46 4.57 -12.41
CA CYS A 196 -6.30 4.25 -13.56
C CYS A 196 -5.56 4.50 -14.89
N LEU A 197 -4.91 5.65 -15.05
CA LEU A 197 -4.11 5.97 -16.23
C LEU A 197 -2.87 5.08 -16.41
N TYR A 198 -2.32 4.53 -15.32
CA TYR A 198 -1.23 3.56 -15.36
C TYR A 198 -1.72 2.18 -15.85
N TYR A 199 -2.82 1.65 -15.30
CA TYR A 199 -3.35 0.35 -15.72
C TYR A 199 -3.88 0.35 -17.17
N PHE A 200 -4.48 1.44 -17.62
CA PHE A 200 -4.97 1.61 -18.98
C PHE A 200 -4.02 2.44 -19.85
N ASP A 201 -2.71 2.42 -19.59
CA ASP A 201 -1.76 3.10 -20.46
C ASP A 201 -1.76 2.52 -21.87
N SER A 202 -1.59 3.39 -22.85
CA SER A 202 -1.67 3.08 -24.27
C SER A 202 -0.48 3.65 -25.05
N GLY A 203 0.73 3.52 -24.50
CA GLY A 203 1.98 3.91 -25.15
C GLY A 203 2.64 5.18 -24.60
N THR A 204 2.50 5.46 -23.31
CA THR A 204 3.32 6.50 -22.64
C THR A 204 4.80 6.11 -22.67
N ASN A 205 5.69 7.11 -22.77
CA ASN A 205 7.13 6.87 -22.71
C ASN A 205 7.52 6.26 -21.35
N ILE A 206 8.30 5.19 -21.35
CA ILE A 206 8.72 4.48 -20.13
C ILE A 206 9.42 5.38 -19.08
N LEU A 207 10.11 6.46 -19.49
CA LEU A 207 10.63 7.45 -18.53
C LEU A 207 9.53 8.23 -17.82
N ASP A 208 8.47 8.60 -18.55
CA ASP A 208 7.34 9.34 -17.99
C ASP A 208 6.45 8.41 -17.13
N ILE A 209 6.38 7.11 -17.45
CA ILE A 209 5.85 6.07 -16.56
C ILE A 209 6.69 5.97 -15.29
N ILE A 210 8.01 5.79 -15.38
CA ILE A 210 8.93 5.70 -14.22
C ILE A 210 8.78 6.92 -13.32
N ARG A 211 8.78 8.14 -13.88
CA ARG A 211 8.54 9.38 -13.13
C ARG A 211 7.20 9.36 -12.40
N ALA A 212 6.13 8.96 -13.09
CA ALA A 212 4.80 8.92 -12.52
C ALA A 212 4.64 7.87 -11.41
N VAL A 213 5.26 6.69 -11.52
CA VAL A 213 5.23 5.67 -10.45
C VAL A 213 6.12 6.03 -9.26
N ILE A 214 7.24 6.72 -9.45
CA ILE A 214 8.00 7.30 -8.33
C ILE A 214 7.14 8.32 -7.56
N LEU A 215 6.35 9.13 -8.27
CA LEU A 215 5.45 10.10 -7.65
C LEU A 215 4.19 9.46 -7.03
N LEU A 216 3.71 8.32 -7.55
CA LEU A 216 2.69 7.50 -6.89
C LEU A 216 3.16 6.99 -5.50
N ALA A 217 4.46 6.93 -5.23
CA ALA A 217 4.97 6.59 -3.91
C ALA A 217 4.65 7.65 -2.82
N PHE A 218 4.17 8.86 -3.17
CA PHE A 218 3.59 9.78 -2.18
C PHE A 218 2.26 9.29 -1.60
N TRP A 219 1.71 8.19 -2.14
CA TRP A 219 0.62 7.42 -1.53
C TRP A 219 1.13 6.66 -0.29
N HIS A 220 1.39 7.42 0.77
CA HIS A 220 1.59 6.95 2.14
C HIS A 220 0.21 6.81 2.82
N SER A 221 -0.57 5.86 2.31
CA SER A 221 -1.87 5.41 2.79
C SER A 221 -1.73 4.58 4.07
N ASP A 222 -2.70 3.69 4.33
CA ASP A 222 -2.66 2.76 5.45
C ASP A 222 -1.46 1.78 5.33
N PRO A 223 -0.75 1.43 6.43
CA PRO A 223 0.33 0.43 6.41
C PRO A 223 -0.06 -0.94 5.83
N GLN A 224 -1.35 -1.24 5.78
CA GLN A 224 -1.90 -2.50 5.25
C GLN A 224 -2.08 -2.47 3.72
N ASP A 225 -2.15 -1.28 3.08
CA ASP A 225 -2.35 -1.10 1.63
C ASP A 225 -1.23 -1.76 0.80
N TYR A 226 -1.58 -2.86 0.14
CA TYR A 226 -0.66 -3.63 -0.71
C TYR A 226 -0.12 -2.83 -1.92
N MET A 227 -0.82 -1.77 -2.31
CA MET A 227 -0.45 -0.80 -3.36
C MET A 227 -0.07 0.57 -2.77
N GLY A 228 0.43 0.58 -1.53
CA GLY A 228 1.08 1.72 -0.89
C GLY A 228 2.49 2.03 -1.43
N ALA A 229 3.14 3.05 -0.86
CA ALA A 229 4.45 3.58 -1.28
C ALA A 229 5.55 2.52 -1.54
N TRP A 230 5.62 1.46 -0.72
CA TRP A 230 6.61 0.39 -0.89
C TRP A 230 6.41 -0.40 -2.18
N CYS A 231 5.18 -0.55 -2.68
CA CYS A 231 4.91 -1.20 -3.96
C CYS A 231 5.36 -0.33 -5.13
N TRP A 232 4.97 0.94 -5.17
CA TRP A 232 5.28 1.84 -6.29
C TRP A 232 6.78 2.08 -6.50
N ILE A 233 7.57 2.17 -5.42
CA ILE A 233 9.04 2.18 -5.54
C ILE A 233 9.58 0.85 -6.06
N GLY A 234 8.97 -0.29 -5.71
CA GLY A 234 9.29 -1.59 -6.30
C GLY A 234 9.05 -1.64 -7.81
N VAL A 235 7.87 -1.19 -8.26
CA VAL A 235 7.53 -1.06 -9.69
C VAL A 235 8.52 -0.14 -10.40
N ALA A 236 8.82 1.01 -9.81
CA ALA A 236 9.75 1.99 -10.37
C ALA A 236 11.20 1.46 -10.49
N ILE A 237 11.66 0.68 -9.49
CA ILE A 237 12.96 -0.02 -9.52
C ILE A 237 12.99 -1.02 -10.69
N SER A 238 11.99 -1.89 -10.80
CA SER A 238 11.92 -2.90 -11.87
C SER A 238 11.94 -2.26 -13.26
N LEU A 239 11.17 -1.20 -13.48
CA LEU A 239 11.16 -0.45 -14.74
C LEU A 239 12.51 0.24 -15.01
N ALA A 240 13.10 0.91 -14.01
CA ALA A 240 14.41 1.55 -14.15
C ALA A 240 15.55 0.55 -14.40
N GLN A 241 15.47 -0.65 -13.82
CA GLN A 241 16.40 -1.75 -14.07
C GLN A 241 16.23 -2.32 -15.49
N ALA A 242 15.00 -2.49 -15.98
CA ALA A 242 14.71 -2.98 -17.33
C ALA A 242 15.29 -2.09 -18.45
N ILE A 243 15.31 -0.75 -18.24
CA ILE A 243 16.01 0.19 -19.14
C ILE A 243 17.43 0.57 -18.66
N ASN A 244 18.03 -0.25 -17.80
CA ASN A 244 19.43 -0.18 -17.36
C ASN A 244 19.89 1.11 -16.66
N LEU A 245 19.00 1.93 -16.08
CA LEU A 245 19.39 3.18 -15.38
C LEU A 245 20.38 2.98 -14.21
N HIS A 246 20.53 1.75 -13.72
CA HIS A 246 21.44 1.34 -12.66
C HIS A 246 22.91 1.14 -13.10
N ARG A 247 23.22 1.27 -14.41
CA ARG A 247 24.53 0.99 -15.00
C ARG A 247 25.27 2.24 -15.44
N ASP A 248 26.58 2.28 -15.26
CA ASP A 248 27.42 3.35 -15.79
C ASP A 248 27.62 3.19 -17.32
N PRO A 249 27.21 4.17 -18.15
CA PRO A 249 27.47 4.17 -19.59
C PRO A 249 28.96 4.23 -19.97
N ALA A 250 29.87 4.55 -19.04
CA ALA A 250 31.32 4.51 -19.26
C ALA A 250 31.88 3.08 -19.17
N ASN A 251 31.37 2.26 -18.24
CA ASN A 251 31.89 0.91 -17.99
C ASN A 251 31.51 -0.10 -19.09
N THR A 252 30.34 0.06 -19.70
CA THR A 252 29.78 -0.97 -20.61
C THR A 252 29.77 -0.52 -22.06
N LYS A 253 30.78 -0.95 -22.83
CA LYS A 253 30.96 -0.58 -24.26
C LYS A 253 29.74 -0.89 -25.17
N GLN A 254 28.89 -1.83 -24.78
CA GLN A 254 27.68 -2.20 -25.53
C GLN A 254 26.45 -1.35 -25.21
N THR A 255 26.37 -0.66 -24.06
CA THR A 255 25.16 0.09 -23.67
C THR A 255 25.13 1.54 -24.13
N ARG A 256 26.25 2.13 -24.57
CA ARG A 256 26.29 3.50 -25.11
C ARG A 256 25.30 3.77 -26.26
N ASN A 257 24.97 2.75 -27.05
CA ASN A 257 23.98 2.85 -28.12
C ASN A 257 22.55 2.43 -27.69
N LEU A 258 22.38 1.89 -26.48
CA LEU A 258 21.09 1.49 -25.90
C LEU A 258 20.50 2.58 -24.99
N PHE A 259 21.34 3.38 -24.33
CA PHE A 259 20.91 4.53 -23.54
C PHE A 259 20.34 5.65 -24.42
N LYS A 260 19.01 5.68 -24.58
CA LYS A 260 18.25 6.84 -25.11
C LYS A 260 17.98 7.92 -24.05
N VAL A 261 18.70 7.87 -22.92
CA VAL A 261 18.48 8.68 -21.72
C VAL A 261 19.79 9.40 -21.39
N SER A 262 19.72 10.69 -21.06
CA SER A 262 20.92 11.44 -20.66
C SER A 262 21.43 10.97 -19.29
N GLU A 263 22.75 10.86 -19.12
CA GLU A 263 23.33 10.38 -17.85
C GLU A 263 22.89 11.19 -16.62
N PRO A 264 22.74 12.53 -16.68
CA PRO A 264 22.19 13.31 -15.57
C PRO A 264 20.78 12.90 -15.16
N MET A 265 19.94 12.52 -16.12
CA MET A 265 18.58 12.04 -15.86
C MET A 265 18.61 10.64 -15.26
N ALA A 266 19.49 9.76 -15.76
CA ALA A 266 19.71 8.43 -15.19
C ALA A 266 20.19 8.52 -13.73
N ARG A 267 21.20 9.37 -13.45
CA ARG A 267 21.72 9.62 -12.08
C ARG A 267 20.64 10.16 -11.15
N ARG A 268 19.85 11.17 -11.58
CA ARG A 268 18.77 11.72 -10.75
C ARG A 268 17.65 10.72 -10.47
N ILE A 269 17.19 9.97 -11.46
CA ILE A 269 16.15 8.95 -11.28
C ILE A 269 16.67 7.80 -10.39
N TRP A 270 17.85 7.24 -10.69
CA TRP A 270 18.39 6.11 -9.93
C TRP A 270 18.65 6.46 -8.47
N TRP A 271 19.33 7.58 -8.19
CA TRP A 271 19.60 7.96 -6.81
C TRP A 271 18.36 8.45 -6.06
N SER A 272 17.32 8.91 -6.75
CA SER A 272 15.99 9.12 -6.15
C SER A 272 15.33 7.82 -5.70
N LEU A 273 15.42 6.75 -6.50
CA LEU A 273 14.94 5.41 -6.11
C LEU A 273 15.73 4.86 -4.91
N VAL A 274 17.05 5.07 -4.90
CA VAL A 274 17.93 4.68 -3.79
C VAL A 274 17.57 5.39 -2.47
N VAL A 275 17.23 6.68 -2.52
CA VAL A 275 16.68 7.40 -1.35
C VAL A 275 15.33 6.80 -0.93
N GLY A 276 14.39 6.66 -1.88
CA GLY A 276 13.03 6.18 -1.61
C GLY A 276 12.97 4.78 -1.00
N ASP A 277 13.65 3.81 -1.60
CA ASP A 277 13.65 2.40 -1.15
C ASP A 277 14.16 2.27 0.29
N ARG A 278 15.23 2.99 0.63
CA ARG A 278 15.86 2.91 1.96
C ARG A 278 15.04 3.58 3.06
N TRP A 279 14.47 4.76 2.81
CA TRP A 279 13.61 5.42 3.80
C TRP A 279 12.27 4.71 3.98
N ILE A 280 11.71 4.11 2.92
CA ILE A 280 10.48 3.31 3.03
C ILE A 280 10.77 1.94 3.68
N ALA A 281 11.93 1.33 3.41
CA ALA A 281 12.39 0.13 4.13
C ALA A 281 12.50 0.40 5.64
N ALA A 282 13.18 1.49 6.03
CA ALA A 282 13.28 1.94 7.42
C ALA A 282 11.91 2.19 8.06
N ALA A 283 11.00 2.87 7.36
CA ALA A 283 9.65 3.18 7.84
C ALA A 283 8.77 1.94 8.09
N ASN A 284 8.99 0.86 7.33
CA ASN A 284 8.15 -0.35 7.37
C ASN A 284 8.85 -1.56 8.02
N GLY A 285 10.09 -1.41 8.50
CA GLY A 285 10.94 -2.50 8.97
C GLY A 285 11.35 -3.54 7.90
N ARG A 286 10.96 -3.32 6.64
CA ARG A 286 11.13 -4.28 5.52
C ARG A 286 12.59 -4.29 5.00
N PRO A 287 13.05 -5.39 4.38
CA PRO A 287 14.32 -5.39 3.64
C PRO A 287 14.31 -4.36 2.50
N MET A 288 15.47 -3.73 2.27
CA MET A 288 15.73 -2.93 1.07
C MET A 288 15.74 -3.82 -0.18
N ARG A 289 15.26 -3.30 -1.32
CA ARG A 289 15.46 -3.93 -2.63
C ARG A 289 16.79 -3.54 -3.25
N LEU A 290 17.22 -2.29 -3.05
CA LEU A 290 18.44 -1.75 -3.63
C LEU A 290 19.64 -1.98 -2.70
N ARG A 291 20.44 -2.99 -3.06
CA ARG A 291 21.75 -3.23 -2.46
C ARG A 291 22.81 -2.38 -3.15
N SER A 292 23.78 -1.89 -2.37
CA SER A 292 24.91 -1.07 -2.84
C SER A 292 25.88 -1.81 -3.79
N ASP A 293 25.79 -3.15 -3.89
CA ASP A 293 26.54 -3.99 -4.84
C ASP A 293 25.74 -4.31 -6.13
N GLY A 294 24.48 -3.86 -6.22
CA GLY A 294 23.60 -4.10 -7.37
C GLY A 294 23.71 -3.08 -8.52
N HIS A 295 24.46 -1.99 -8.33
CA HIS A 295 24.59 -0.90 -9.30
C HIS A 295 26.01 -0.33 -9.34
N ASP A 296 26.47 0.10 -10.52
CA ASP A 296 27.77 0.75 -10.72
C ASP A 296 27.65 2.23 -11.13
N LEU A 297 26.43 2.75 -11.32
CA LEU A 297 26.20 4.16 -11.62
C LEU A 297 26.74 5.08 -10.51
N PRO A 298 27.61 6.07 -10.82
CA PRO A 298 28.21 6.93 -9.82
C PRO A 298 27.19 7.88 -9.16
N ARG A 299 27.55 8.39 -7.97
CA ARG A 299 26.76 9.38 -7.23
C ARG A 299 26.56 10.67 -8.07
N PRO A 300 25.42 11.37 -7.90
CA PRO A 300 25.13 12.57 -8.65
C PRO A 300 25.96 13.76 -8.20
N SER A 301 25.92 14.83 -8.99
CA SER A 301 26.59 16.10 -8.76
C SER A 301 25.64 17.28 -8.99
N ARG A 302 26.00 18.49 -8.55
CA ARG A 302 25.22 19.70 -8.82
C ARG A 302 25.05 20.01 -10.31
N TYR A 303 25.96 19.49 -11.15
CA TYR A 303 25.88 19.63 -12.61
C TYR A 303 24.79 18.74 -13.23
N ASP A 304 24.22 17.79 -12.49
CA ASP A 304 23.10 16.99 -12.97
C ASP A 304 21.74 17.71 -12.82
N VAL A 305 21.66 18.74 -11.95
CA VAL A 305 20.45 19.51 -11.61
C VAL A 305 20.52 20.95 -12.15
N LEU A 306 21.53 21.75 -11.76
CA LEU A 306 21.55 23.20 -12.02
C LEU A 306 21.52 23.61 -13.51
N PRO A 307 22.17 22.90 -14.47
CA PRO A 307 22.19 23.30 -15.88
C PRO A 307 20.86 23.14 -16.63
N GLU A 308 19.82 22.57 -16.02
CA GLU A 308 18.49 22.52 -16.63
C GLU A 308 17.56 23.64 -16.18
N LEU A 309 17.64 24.10 -14.93
CA LEU A 309 16.83 25.22 -14.44
C LEU A 309 17.04 26.49 -15.31
N ARG A 310 18.27 26.72 -15.75
CA ARG A 310 18.65 27.79 -16.68
C ARG A 310 18.09 27.67 -18.11
N ARG A 311 17.44 26.55 -18.45
CA ARG A 311 16.80 26.29 -19.77
C ARG A 311 15.26 26.36 -19.70
N VAL A 312 14.70 26.66 -18.53
CA VAL A 312 13.27 26.99 -18.35
C VAL A 312 13.02 28.41 -18.85
N ASN A 313 11.83 28.67 -19.40
CA ASN A 313 11.39 30.02 -19.75
C ASN A 313 11.52 30.96 -18.54
N PRO A 314 12.15 32.15 -18.64
CA PRO A 314 12.38 33.03 -17.50
C PRO A 314 11.11 33.37 -16.72
N LYS A 315 9.94 33.48 -17.38
CA LYS A 315 8.66 33.72 -16.70
C LYS A 315 8.18 32.49 -15.93
N ALA A 316 8.15 31.32 -16.58
CA ALA A 316 7.78 30.06 -15.93
C ALA A 316 8.71 29.68 -14.75
N ARG A 317 10.00 30.04 -14.84
CA ARG A 317 10.96 29.90 -13.73
C ARG A 317 10.62 30.87 -12.60
N SER A 318 10.37 32.15 -12.91
CA SER A 318 9.94 33.14 -11.93
C SER A 318 8.64 32.75 -11.21
N GLU A 319 7.69 32.18 -11.93
CA GLU A 319 6.34 31.89 -11.43
C GLU A 319 6.26 30.57 -10.65
N PHE A 320 6.90 29.50 -11.13
CA PHE A 320 6.75 28.16 -10.53
C PHE A 320 7.96 27.66 -9.73
N ILE A 321 9.16 28.20 -9.93
CA ILE A 321 10.36 27.82 -9.17
C ILE A 321 10.67 28.88 -8.09
N LEU A 322 10.27 30.13 -8.30
CA LEU A 322 10.70 31.30 -7.53
C LEU A 322 9.52 32.12 -6.96
N ALA A 323 8.35 31.49 -6.82
CA ALA A 323 7.05 32.12 -6.57
C ALA A 323 7.00 33.12 -5.40
N ASN A 324 7.75 32.86 -4.32
CA ASN A 324 7.67 33.61 -3.07
C ASN A 324 8.63 34.81 -3.00
N GLU A 325 9.43 35.08 -4.04
CA GLU A 325 10.37 36.19 -4.00
C GLU A 325 9.69 37.54 -4.22
N SER A 326 9.68 38.38 -3.18
CA SER A 326 9.41 39.82 -3.32
C SER A 326 10.36 40.43 -4.37
N GLU A 327 9.86 41.35 -5.19
CA GLU A 327 10.47 41.89 -6.44
C GLU A 327 11.87 42.56 -6.31
N ALA A 328 12.50 42.52 -5.13
CA ALA A 328 13.74 43.20 -4.80
C ALA A 328 14.99 42.30 -4.67
N ARG A 329 14.86 40.96 -4.77
CA ARG A 329 16.00 40.03 -4.64
C ARG A 329 16.76 39.87 -5.97
N SER A 330 18.08 39.65 -5.91
CA SER A 330 18.95 39.65 -7.10
C SER A 330 19.15 38.26 -7.71
N GLU A 331 19.37 38.21 -9.03
CA GLU A 331 19.68 36.97 -9.79
C GLU A 331 20.85 36.17 -9.18
N PHE A 332 21.80 36.85 -8.54
CA PHE A 332 22.89 36.22 -7.82
C PHE A 332 22.42 35.38 -6.61
N SER A 333 21.48 35.90 -5.81
CA SER A 333 20.90 35.17 -4.66
C SER A 333 20.05 34.00 -5.12
N LEU A 334 19.32 34.18 -6.22
CA LEU A 334 18.51 33.14 -6.86
C LEU A 334 19.34 31.91 -7.26
N VAL A 335 20.44 32.15 -7.98
CA VAL A 335 21.37 31.07 -8.39
C VAL A 335 22.10 30.46 -7.18
N ALA A 336 22.31 31.22 -6.10
CA ALA A 336 22.85 30.69 -4.84
C ALA A 336 21.84 29.77 -4.13
N ASN A 337 20.54 30.11 -4.11
CA ASN A 337 19.50 29.28 -3.51
C ASN A 337 19.25 28.00 -4.32
N GLU A 338 19.20 28.06 -5.65
CA GLU A 338 19.18 26.85 -6.50
C GLU A 338 20.38 25.93 -6.19
N ALA A 339 21.58 26.50 -6.04
CA ALA A 339 22.79 25.75 -5.70
C ALA A 339 22.74 25.12 -4.30
N ARG A 340 22.24 25.85 -3.28
CA ARG A 340 22.01 25.32 -1.92
C ARG A 340 21.05 24.14 -1.94
N LEU A 341 19.92 24.26 -2.63
CA LEU A 341 18.92 23.19 -2.75
C LEU A 341 19.48 21.94 -3.46
N ALA A 342 20.30 22.13 -4.51
CA ALA A 342 20.99 21.02 -5.16
C ALA A 342 22.00 20.33 -4.23
N GLU A 343 22.83 21.06 -3.49
CA GLU A 343 23.79 20.48 -2.54
C GLU A 343 23.08 19.80 -1.33
N LEU A 344 21.91 20.30 -0.91
CA LEU A 344 21.04 19.62 0.08
C LEU A 344 20.52 18.27 -0.43
N TRP A 345 20.11 18.18 -1.69
CA TRP A 345 19.73 16.90 -2.30
C TRP A 345 20.92 15.92 -2.36
N LEU A 346 22.11 16.40 -2.74
CA LEU A 346 23.34 15.58 -2.72
C LEU A 346 23.68 15.11 -1.30
N ARG A 347 23.46 15.94 -0.28
CA ARG A 347 23.61 15.57 1.13
C ARG A 347 22.58 14.51 1.54
N MET A 348 21.32 14.66 1.17
CA MET A 348 20.29 13.63 1.41
C MET A 348 20.63 12.30 0.73
N VAL A 349 21.20 12.32 -0.47
CA VAL A 349 21.71 11.12 -1.16
C VAL A 349 22.84 10.47 -0.36
N ARG A 350 23.84 11.24 0.13
CA ARG A 350 24.93 10.71 0.98
C ARG A 350 24.42 10.12 2.29
N VAL A 351 23.52 10.82 2.99
CA VAL A 351 22.88 10.35 4.23
C VAL A 351 22.11 9.05 4.00
N SER A 352 21.36 8.98 2.90
CA SER A 352 20.62 7.77 2.52
C SER A 352 21.55 6.62 2.08
N ASP A 353 22.79 6.89 1.70
CA ASP A 353 23.84 5.88 1.46
C ASP A 353 24.36 5.28 2.75
N ALA A 354 24.68 6.11 3.75
CA ALA A 354 25.00 5.62 5.09
C ALA A 354 23.84 4.84 5.72
N LEU A 355 22.59 5.31 5.58
CA LEU A 355 21.40 4.58 6.03
C LEU A 355 21.28 3.19 5.38
N GLY A 356 21.66 3.05 4.11
CA GLY A 356 21.68 1.76 3.41
C GLY A 356 22.56 0.73 4.12
N ASP A 357 23.78 1.12 4.48
CA ASP A 357 24.70 0.27 5.23
C ASP A 357 24.22 0.00 6.67
N VAL A 358 23.57 0.97 7.34
CA VAL A 358 22.96 0.79 8.67
C VAL A 358 21.82 -0.23 8.64
N LEU A 359 20.90 -0.11 7.67
CA LEU A 359 19.81 -1.07 7.48
C LEU A 359 20.35 -2.45 7.12
N GLN A 360 21.35 -2.52 6.24
CA GLN A 360 21.99 -3.78 5.88
C GLN A 360 22.76 -4.41 7.05
N LEU A 361 23.17 -3.64 8.06
CA LEU A 361 23.81 -4.15 9.27
C LEU A 361 22.77 -4.74 10.24
N HIS A 362 21.67 -4.02 10.48
CA HIS A 362 20.72 -4.32 11.54
C HIS A 362 19.55 -5.23 11.13
N HIS A 363 19.10 -5.21 9.87
CA HIS A 363 17.92 -5.98 9.40
C HIS A 363 18.30 -7.36 8.82
N ARG A 364 19.33 -8.01 9.35
CA ARG A 364 19.80 -9.33 8.88
C ARG A 364 19.03 -10.48 9.56
N VAL A 365 18.13 -11.12 8.82
CA VAL A 365 17.38 -12.31 9.28
C VAL A 365 18.29 -13.51 9.58
N ARG A 366 19.46 -13.61 8.93
CA ARG A 366 20.48 -14.64 9.18
C ARG A 366 21.89 -14.05 9.01
N GLY A 367 22.79 -14.36 9.93
CA GLY A 367 24.19 -13.94 9.92
C GLY A 367 24.77 -13.90 11.35
N PRO A 368 26.09 -13.68 11.51
CA PRO A 368 26.67 -13.34 12.81
C PRO A 368 26.20 -11.95 13.27
N GLU A 369 26.20 -11.71 14.59
CA GLU A 369 25.93 -10.37 15.13
C GLU A 369 26.92 -9.32 14.55
N PRO A 370 26.49 -8.07 14.31
CA PRO A 370 27.36 -7.00 13.85
C PRO A 370 28.64 -6.85 14.68
N CYS A 371 29.82 -7.05 14.07
CA CYS A 371 31.07 -6.84 14.78
C CYS A 371 31.25 -5.34 15.08
N ILE A 372 31.76 -5.04 16.27
CA ILE A 372 31.78 -3.66 16.76
C ILE A 372 32.62 -2.71 15.91
N GLN A 373 33.68 -3.24 15.29
CA GLN A 373 34.55 -2.51 14.37
C GLN A 373 33.76 -1.96 13.17
N LYS A 374 32.74 -2.67 12.67
CA LYS A 374 31.89 -2.18 11.57
C LYS A 374 30.89 -1.12 12.05
N VAL A 375 30.35 -1.24 13.26
CA VAL A 375 29.50 -0.20 13.87
C VAL A 375 30.29 1.09 14.03
N ASN A 376 31.50 1.01 14.60
CA ASN A 376 32.40 2.13 14.77
C ASN A 376 32.86 2.72 13.42
N GLN A 377 33.10 1.89 12.39
CA GLN A 377 33.38 2.38 11.04
C GLN A 377 32.23 3.26 10.51
N LEU A 378 30.98 2.79 10.57
CA LEU A 378 29.82 3.57 10.12
C LEU A 378 29.62 4.85 10.95
N LEU A 379 29.87 4.79 12.26
CA LEU A 379 29.80 5.94 13.17
C LEU A 379 30.94 6.96 12.98
N CYS A 380 32.10 6.53 12.47
CA CYS A 380 33.16 7.43 12.02
C CYS A 380 32.81 8.05 10.67
N GLN A 381 32.35 7.25 9.70
CA GLN A 381 31.94 7.73 8.38
C GLN A 381 30.84 8.81 8.48
N LEU A 382 29.81 8.59 9.31
CA LEU A 382 28.79 9.60 9.57
C LEU A 382 29.35 10.88 10.23
N ASN A 383 30.47 10.81 10.95
CA ASN A 383 31.14 11.96 11.56
C ASN A 383 32.15 12.66 10.63
N GLU A 384 32.48 12.08 9.46
CA GLU A 384 33.44 12.66 8.53
C GLU A 384 32.84 13.91 7.86
N GLY A 385 33.70 14.88 7.53
CA GLY A 385 33.30 16.21 7.05
C GLY A 385 32.45 16.23 5.77
N GLU A 386 32.35 15.11 5.04
CA GLU A 386 31.46 14.95 3.88
C GLU A 386 29.96 15.11 4.24
N PHE A 387 29.59 14.90 5.50
CA PHE A 387 28.22 15.04 6.00
C PHE A 387 27.92 16.43 6.58
N ALA A 388 28.91 17.29 6.78
CA ALA A 388 28.72 18.64 7.30
C ALA A 388 28.06 19.56 6.25
N TYR A 389 27.22 20.49 6.72
CA TYR A 389 26.62 21.55 5.91
C TYR A 389 26.67 22.88 6.67
N SER A 390 27.54 23.78 6.24
CA SER A 390 27.85 25.05 6.92
C SER A 390 27.28 26.28 6.20
N SER A 391 26.31 26.09 5.31
CA SER A 391 25.62 27.19 4.61
C SER A 391 24.41 27.67 5.42
N SER A 392 24.60 28.71 6.23
CA SER A 392 23.47 29.54 6.65
C SER A 392 22.81 30.17 5.41
N SER A 393 21.49 30.34 5.47
CA SER A 393 20.69 30.95 4.42
C SER A 393 19.63 31.81 5.07
N ASP A 394 19.64 33.11 4.77
CA ASP A 394 18.63 34.08 5.25
C ASP A 394 17.34 33.97 4.40
N ASP A 395 16.98 32.74 4.03
CA ASP A 395 15.86 32.39 3.15
C ASP A 395 15.13 31.19 3.72
N ASP A 396 13.87 31.41 4.08
CA ASP A 396 13.08 30.46 4.87
C ASP A 396 12.80 29.16 4.10
N ASP A 397 12.53 29.23 2.79
CA ASP A 397 12.32 28.06 1.94
C ASP A 397 13.56 27.14 1.95
N VAL A 398 14.75 27.70 1.71
CA VAL A 398 16.01 26.93 1.81
C VAL A 398 16.29 26.48 3.25
N HIS A 399 15.93 27.24 4.27
CA HIS A 399 16.14 26.86 5.67
C HIS A 399 15.24 25.68 6.09
N VAL A 400 13.95 25.72 5.76
CA VAL A 400 12.98 24.62 5.98
C VAL A 400 13.42 23.32 5.31
N HIS A 401 14.01 23.42 4.11
CA HIS A 401 14.62 22.28 3.42
C HIS A 401 15.93 21.81 4.09
N THR A 402 16.77 22.73 4.57
CA THR A 402 18.00 22.41 5.31
C THR A 402 17.71 21.61 6.58
N VAL A 403 16.74 22.08 7.38
CA VAL A 403 16.32 21.45 8.64
C VAL A 403 15.78 20.04 8.40
N GLN A 404 15.00 19.84 7.33
CA GLN A 404 14.49 18.51 6.97
C GLN A 404 15.59 17.53 6.52
N VAL A 405 16.67 17.98 5.85
CA VAL A 405 17.82 17.10 5.53
C VAL A 405 18.64 16.78 6.78
N GLU A 406 18.77 17.72 7.71
CA GLU A 406 19.45 17.48 8.99
C GLU A 406 18.69 16.44 9.84
N MET A 407 17.36 16.50 9.90
CA MET A 407 16.54 15.48 10.58
C MET A 407 16.78 14.07 10.05
N LEU A 408 16.98 13.90 8.74
CA LEU A 408 17.32 12.58 8.14
C LEU A 408 18.71 12.09 8.57
N TYR A 409 19.68 12.99 8.73
CA TYR A 409 21.03 12.65 9.22
C TYR A 409 21.01 12.25 10.70
N GLN A 410 20.33 13.03 11.55
CA GLN A 410 20.18 12.72 12.97
C GLN A 410 19.41 11.40 13.19
N ALA A 411 18.34 11.17 12.41
CA ALA A 411 17.62 9.90 12.42
C ALA A 411 18.51 8.70 12.02
N THR A 412 19.42 8.88 11.06
CA THR A 412 20.35 7.82 10.63
C THR A 412 21.33 7.45 11.75
N ILE A 413 21.86 8.43 12.49
CA ILE A 413 22.69 8.19 13.69
C ILE A 413 21.88 7.48 14.77
N ALA A 414 20.67 7.95 15.06
CA ALA A 414 19.80 7.36 16.07
C ALA A 414 19.43 5.90 15.74
N MET A 415 19.14 5.58 14.47
CA MET A 415 18.90 4.20 14.00
C MET A 415 20.13 3.30 14.16
N LEU A 416 21.35 3.82 13.90
CA LEU A 416 22.59 3.06 14.06
C LEU A 416 22.90 2.73 15.54
N CYS A 417 22.75 3.71 16.44
CA CYS A 417 22.99 3.50 17.87
C CYS A 417 21.91 2.67 18.57
N ARG A 418 20.66 2.75 18.09
CA ARG A 418 19.43 2.21 18.73
C ARG A 418 19.56 0.79 19.31
N PRO A 419 19.99 -0.25 18.55
CA PRO A 419 19.91 -1.64 19.02
C PRO A 419 20.78 -1.90 20.25
N TYR A 420 21.98 -1.30 20.31
CA TYR A 420 22.93 -1.49 21.41
C TYR A 420 22.50 -0.80 22.71
N VAL A 421 21.60 0.17 22.60
CA VAL A 421 21.11 0.95 23.74
C VAL A 421 19.82 0.35 24.30
N LEU A 422 18.87 -0.03 23.42
CA LEU A 422 17.51 -0.40 23.80
C LEU A 422 17.22 -1.92 23.84
N ASN A 423 18.15 -2.77 23.37
CA ASN A 423 18.03 -4.22 23.52
C ASN A 423 18.86 -4.72 24.72
N ALA A 424 18.33 -5.71 25.43
CA ALA A 424 18.92 -6.21 26.68
C ALA A 424 19.96 -7.31 26.48
N THR A 425 19.86 -8.11 25.41
CA THR A 425 20.84 -9.17 25.13
C THR A 425 21.99 -8.68 24.27
N SER A 426 23.21 -8.95 24.70
CA SER A 426 24.44 -8.62 24.00
C SER A 426 25.50 -9.65 24.32
N THR A 427 26.11 -10.27 23.31
CA THR A 427 27.02 -11.43 23.50
C THR A 427 28.47 -11.07 23.87
N PHE A 428 28.75 -9.78 24.12
CA PHE A 428 30.09 -9.22 24.28
C PHE A 428 30.66 -9.35 25.71
N ALA A 429 31.99 -9.26 25.84
CA ALA A 429 32.68 -9.24 27.13
C ALA A 429 32.34 -7.96 27.93
N ALA A 430 32.11 -8.12 29.25
CA ALA A 430 31.43 -7.13 30.08
C ALA A 430 32.06 -5.73 30.12
N ASP A 431 33.39 -5.66 30.26
CA ASP A 431 34.08 -4.39 30.52
C ASP A 431 34.18 -3.51 29.27
N GLU A 432 34.73 -4.04 28.17
CA GLU A 432 34.86 -3.33 26.89
C GLU A 432 33.49 -2.96 26.30
N TYR A 433 32.46 -3.80 26.52
CA TYR A 433 31.09 -3.49 26.11
C TYR A 433 30.47 -2.32 26.88
N THR A 434 30.91 -2.06 28.12
CA THR A 434 30.28 -1.05 28.99
C THR A 434 30.61 0.39 28.58
N GLU A 435 31.89 0.72 28.34
CA GLU A 435 32.29 2.06 27.86
C GLU A 435 31.69 2.36 26.47
N LEU A 436 31.73 1.35 25.61
CA LEU A 436 31.18 1.32 24.27
C LEU A 436 29.66 1.58 24.26
N LYS A 437 28.89 0.90 25.12
CA LYS A 437 27.45 1.12 25.28
C LYS A 437 27.14 2.54 25.78
N GLN A 438 27.97 3.10 26.66
CA GLN A 438 27.83 4.51 27.08
C GLN A 438 28.09 5.49 25.92
N SER A 439 29.04 5.20 25.03
CA SER A 439 29.29 6.00 23.83
C SER A 439 28.08 6.02 22.88
N PHE A 440 27.47 4.87 22.61
CA PHE A 440 26.26 4.78 21.77
C PHE A 440 25.02 5.38 22.43
N LEU A 441 24.87 5.22 23.75
CA LEU A 441 23.80 5.86 24.52
C LEU A 441 23.89 7.39 24.45
N ARG A 442 25.12 7.93 24.55
CA ARG A 442 25.38 9.36 24.42
C ARG A 442 25.00 9.86 23.02
N ARG A 443 25.58 9.27 21.97
CA ARG A 443 25.34 9.66 20.57
C ARG A 443 23.87 9.53 20.15
N GLY A 444 23.18 8.49 20.63
CA GLY A 444 21.75 8.30 20.37
C GLY A 444 20.89 9.37 21.02
N ARG A 445 21.17 9.75 22.28
CA ARG A 445 20.50 10.85 22.98
C ARG A 445 20.81 12.23 22.40
N GLU A 446 22.04 12.45 21.94
CA GLU A 446 22.46 13.67 21.24
C GLU A 446 21.63 13.82 19.95
N ALA A 447 21.64 12.82 19.07
CA ALA A 447 20.87 12.85 17.82
C ALA A 447 19.35 12.95 18.04
N ALA A 448 18.81 12.27 19.06
CA ALA A 448 17.41 12.41 19.46
C ALA A 448 17.07 13.81 19.99
N SER A 449 18.02 14.49 20.63
CA SER A 449 17.86 15.87 21.11
C SER A 449 17.89 16.87 19.97
N SER A 450 18.86 16.77 19.06
CA SER A 450 18.92 17.64 17.90
C SER A 450 17.77 17.42 16.93
N THR A 451 17.20 16.21 16.84
CA THR A 451 15.92 15.99 16.14
C THR A 451 14.78 16.84 16.72
N ASN A 452 14.74 17.08 18.03
CA ASN A 452 13.76 17.97 18.66
C ASN A 452 14.09 19.45 18.40
N GLU A 453 15.35 19.86 18.55
CA GLU A 453 15.81 21.25 18.31
C GLU A 453 15.54 21.69 16.85
N LEU A 454 15.60 20.76 15.90
CA LEU A 454 15.23 20.96 14.49
C LEU A 454 13.71 21.04 14.28
N VAL A 455 12.93 20.26 15.01
CA VAL A 455 11.46 20.34 15.00
C VAL A 455 10.99 21.65 15.65
N GLU A 456 11.69 22.15 16.66
CA GLU A 456 11.44 23.47 17.28
C GLU A 456 11.68 24.61 16.27
N GLN A 457 12.77 24.57 15.49
CA GLN A 457 13.00 25.51 14.37
C GLN A 457 11.85 25.49 13.32
N LEU A 458 11.28 24.32 13.01
CA LEU A 458 10.11 24.23 12.12
C LEU A 458 8.82 24.77 12.74
N ILE A 459 8.71 24.84 14.07
CA ILE A 459 7.62 25.53 14.77
C ILE A 459 7.82 27.05 14.71
N GLU A 460 9.05 27.52 14.98
CA GLU A 460 9.41 28.94 14.98
C GLU A 460 9.23 29.58 13.58
N MET A 461 9.55 28.85 12.51
CA MET A 461 9.28 29.25 11.12
C MET A 461 7.81 29.07 10.69
N ASN A 462 6.91 28.59 11.54
CA ASN A 462 5.54 28.15 11.19
C ASN A 462 5.49 27.14 10.00
N ALA A 463 6.56 26.36 9.82
CA ALA A 463 6.80 25.55 8.63
C ALA A 463 6.39 24.07 8.76
N LEU A 464 5.70 23.70 9.85
CA LEU A 464 5.34 22.30 10.13
C LEU A 464 4.52 21.64 9.00
N GLU A 465 3.69 22.38 8.26
CA GLU A 465 2.90 21.80 7.17
C GLU A 465 3.70 21.49 5.91
N PHE A 466 4.90 22.05 5.77
CA PHE A 466 5.85 21.78 4.68
C PHE A 466 6.82 20.61 4.99
N MET A 467 6.61 19.91 6.11
CA MET A 467 7.30 18.64 6.40
C MET A 467 6.84 17.54 5.45
N LYS A 468 7.81 16.89 4.82
CA LYS A 468 7.59 15.76 3.89
C LYS A 468 7.24 14.47 4.66
N PRO A 469 6.56 13.48 4.04
CA PRO A 469 6.19 12.22 4.71
C PRO A 469 7.34 11.50 5.44
N MET A 470 8.55 11.57 4.88
CA MET A 470 9.77 10.99 5.46
C MET A 470 10.14 11.57 6.84
N MET A 471 9.75 12.81 7.16
CA MET A 471 10.06 13.42 8.46
C MET A 471 9.38 12.68 9.62
N ILE A 472 8.20 12.09 9.38
CA ILE A 472 7.51 11.25 10.34
C ILE A 472 8.39 10.03 10.70
N THR A 473 9.05 9.44 9.70
CA THR A 473 9.99 8.31 9.91
C THR A 473 11.26 8.78 10.62
N ALA A 474 11.77 9.97 10.30
CA ALA A 474 12.95 10.54 10.96
C ALA A 474 12.72 10.81 12.46
N MET A 475 11.49 11.17 12.85
CA MET A 475 11.13 11.42 14.26
C MET A 475 10.94 10.14 15.10
N VAL A 476 10.73 8.97 14.49
CA VAL A 476 10.48 7.70 15.22
C VAL A 476 11.67 7.29 16.12
N PRO A 477 12.93 7.24 15.63
CA PRO A 477 14.08 6.95 16.48
C PRO A 477 14.24 7.91 17.66
N ALA A 478 14.07 9.22 17.42
CA ALA A 478 14.17 10.23 18.48
C ALA A 478 13.10 10.02 19.56
N SER A 479 11.84 9.82 19.14
CA SER A 479 10.72 9.52 20.04
C SER A 479 10.97 8.28 20.91
N GLN A 480 11.73 7.29 20.40
CA GLN A 480 12.06 6.07 21.14
C GLN A 480 13.17 6.26 22.17
N PHE A 481 14.19 7.09 21.89
CA PHE A 481 15.15 7.51 22.91
C PHE A 481 14.45 8.31 24.02
N HIS A 482 13.54 9.23 23.67
CA HIS A 482 12.79 10.01 24.67
C HIS A 482 11.84 9.15 25.51
N LEU A 483 11.21 8.13 24.90
CA LEU A 483 10.38 7.15 25.61
C LEU A 483 11.21 6.26 26.55
N ALA A 484 12.40 5.81 26.14
CA ALA A 484 13.32 5.09 27.01
C ALA A 484 13.81 5.97 28.18
N ASP A 485 14.06 7.25 27.93
CA ASP A 485 14.42 8.20 28.98
C ASP A 485 13.27 8.44 29.98
N CYS A 486 12.00 8.31 29.58
CA CYS A 486 10.86 8.30 30.50
C CYS A 486 10.90 7.14 31.51
N GLN A 487 11.61 6.06 31.21
CA GLN A 487 11.80 4.91 32.12
C GLN A 487 13.08 5.00 32.96
N SER A 488 13.87 6.06 32.81
CA SER A 488 15.12 6.24 33.55
C SER A 488 14.89 6.43 35.06
N GLU A 489 15.74 5.80 35.89
CA GLU A 489 15.79 6.02 37.35
C GLU A 489 16.01 7.50 37.70
N SER A 490 16.86 8.19 36.92
CA SER A 490 17.17 9.61 37.06
C SER A 490 15.90 10.46 36.88
N THR A 491 15.43 11.08 37.96
CA THR A 491 14.23 11.94 37.96
C THR A 491 14.37 13.15 37.03
N LEU A 492 15.59 13.64 36.78
CA LEU A 492 15.83 14.71 35.81
C LEU A 492 15.68 14.19 34.37
N THR A 493 16.35 13.07 34.06
CA THR A 493 16.30 12.42 32.74
C THR A 493 14.86 12.01 32.38
N ARG A 494 14.14 11.43 33.35
CA ARG A 494 12.71 11.04 33.22
C ARG A 494 11.79 12.22 32.90
N ARG A 495 12.00 13.38 33.55
CA ARG A 495 11.25 14.61 33.22
C ARG A 495 11.63 15.18 31.86
N GLN A 496 12.91 15.18 31.52
CA GLN A 496 13.39 15.68 30.23
C GLN A 496 12.91 14.83 29.06
N GLY A 497 12.94 13.49 29.19
CA GLY A 497 12.39 12.54 28.24
C GLY A 497 10.89 12.74 28.03
N ARG A 498 10.10 12.90 29.12
CA ARG A 498 8.65 13.16 29.01
C ARG A 498 8.36 14.43 28.21
N ASN A 499 9.11 15.51 28.47
CA ASN A 499 8.93 16.78 27.76
C ASN A 499 9.33 16.65 26.27
N LYS A 500 10.46 16.02 25.97
CA LYS A 500 10.94 15.82 24.59
C LYS A 500 10.02 14.90 23.79
N LEU A 501 9.48 13.83 24.41
CA LEU A 501 8.48 12.97 23.78
C LEU A 501 7.15 13.72 23.53
N GLN A 502 6.73 14.59 24.45
CA GLN A 502 5.51 15.39 24.27
C GLN A 502 5.56 16.28 23.03
N LEU A 503 6.73 16.87 22.71
CA LEU A 503 6.92 17.63 21.47
C LEU A 503 6.65 16.75 20.23
N CYS A 504 7.28 15.58 20.16
CA CYS A 504 7.12 14.65 19.04
C CYS A 504 5.65 14.24 18.87
N VAL A 505 4.97 13.91 19.98
CA VAL A 505 3.54 13.55 20.01
C VAL A 505 2.66 14.70 19.54
N ASN A 506 2.91 15.94 19.98
CA ASN A 506 2.16 17.12 19.54
C ASN A 506 2.31 17.35 18.03
N VAL A 507 3.51 17.15 17.48
CA VAL A 507 3.79 17.35 16.06
C VAL A 507 3.19 16.24 15.19
N PHE A 508 3.20 14.98 15.65
CA PHE A 508 2.39 13.93 15.01
C PHE A 508 0.88 14.25 15.06
N ALA A 509 0.39 14.82 16.16
CA ALA A 509 -1.02 15.22 16.32
C ALA A 509 -1.46 16.32 15.33
N GLN A 510 -0.54 17.20 14.93
CA GLN A 510 -0.77 18.22 13.89
C GLN A 510 -0.71 17.61 12.48
N LEU A 511 0.32 16.79 12.20
CA LEU A 511 0.55 16.19 10.89
C LEU A 511 -0.50 15.15 10.45
N ARG A 512 -1.27 14.58 11.38
CA ARG A 512 -2.32 13.58 11.07
C ARG A 512 -3.43 14.07 10.14
N SER A 513 -3.56 15.38 9.97
CA SER A 513 -4.45 16.02 8.99
C SER A 513 -4.04 15.72 7.54
N THR A 514 -2.76 15.84 7.23
CA THR A 514 -2.18 15.63 5.89
C THR A 514 -1.75 14.18 5.63
N TYR A 515 -1.26 13.49 6.67
CA TYR A 515 -0.61 12.17 6.56
C TYR A 515 -1.33 11.10 7.40
N TRP A 516 -1.47 9.89 6.85
CA TRP A 516 -2.04 8.75 7.59
C TRP A 516 -1.02 8.15 8.57
N SER A 517 0.26 8.04 8.16
CA SER A 517 1.35 7.58 9.02
C SER A 517 1.54 8.43 10.30
N ALA A 518 1.29 9.74 10.25
CA ALA A 518 1.33 10.60 11.42
C ALA A 518 0.20 10.29 12.43
N ASP A 519 -0.97 9.85 11.96
CA ASP A 519 -2.10 9.46 12.81
C ASP A 519 -1.80 8.16 13.57
N VAL A 520 -1.12 7.21 12.92
CA VAL A 520 -0.60 5.97 13.54
C VAL A 520 0.48 6.28 14.59
N MET A 521 1.49 7.09 14.23
CA MET A 521 2.59 7.44 15.15
C MET A 521 2.09 8.29 16.33
N TYR A 522 1.11 9.18 16.11
CA TYR A 522 0.46 9.92 17.18
C TYR A 522 -0.18 8.97 18.22
N ARG A 523 -1.04 8.04 17.78
CA ARG A 523 -1.70 7.07 18.67
C ARG A 523 -0.66 6.25 19.43
N LEU A 524 0.29 5.66 18.72
CA LEU A 524 1.34 4.80 19.26
C LEU A 524 2.14 5.51 20.37
N PHE A 525 2.79 6.64 20.06
CA PHE A 525 3.64 7.32 21.02
C PHE A 525 2.85 7.99 22.13
N LYS A 526 1.59 8.42 21.89
CA LYS A 526 0.74 8.92 22.97
C LYS A 526 0.41 7.83 23.98
N ARG A 527 -0.06 6.66 23.53
CA ARG A 527 -0.39 5.56 24.44
C ARG A 527 0.84 4.99 25.16
N ALA A 528 1.97 4.90 24.47
CA ALA A 528 3.24 4.51 25.09
C ALA A 528 3.70 5.52 26.17
N GLN A 529 3.50 6.83 25.94
CA GLN A 529 3.72 7.86 26.95
C GLN A 529 2.80 7.66 28.16
N ASP A 530 1.49 7.45 27.95
CA ASP A 530 0.50 7.29 29.03
C ASP A 530 0.78 6.08 29.93
N LEU A 531 1.21 4.97 29.32
CA LEU A 531 1.67 3.78 30.05
C LEU A 531 2.97 4.06 30.83
N ALA A 532 3.92 4.77 30.24
CA ALA A 532 5.19 5.11 30.89
C ALA A 532 5.06 6.15 32.03
N THR A 533 3.99 6.96 32.05
CA THR A 533 3.73 7.95 33.10
C THR A 533 2.82 7.46 34.21
N GLY A 534 2.15 6.31 34.02
CA GLY A 534 1.16 5.78 34.96
C GLY A 534 -0.19 6.50 34.90
N GLU A 535 -0.43 7.33 33.87
CA GLU A 535 -1.68 8.06 33.66
C GLU A 535 -2.73 7.14 33.04
N SER A 536 -3.12 6.11 33.81
CA SER A 536 -4.22 5.22 33.48
C SER A 536 -5.54 5.99 33.45
N ILE A 537 -6.19 6.04 32.29
CA ILE A 537 -7.55 6.55 32.16
C ILE A 537 -8.46 5.65 32.99
N MET A 538 -9.12 6.23 34.00
CA MET A 538 -10.17 5.53 34.74
C MET A 538 -11.33 5.20 33.79
N GLN A 539 -11.39 3.96 33.32
CA GLN A 539 -12.65 3.41 32.81
C GLN A 539 -13.71 3.48 33.93
N PRO A 540 -14.97 3.83 33.64
CA PRO A 540 -16.03 3.79 34.64
C PRO A 540 -16.16 2.37 35.18
N SER A 541 -16.18 2.22 36.52
CA SER A 541 -16.38 0.91 37.12
C SER A 541 -17.75 0.32 36.74
N PRO A 542 -17.87 -1.02 36.67
CA PRO A 542 -19.17 -1.66 36.46
C PRO A 542 -20.14 -1.23 37.55
N ARG A 543 -21.24 -0.56 37.17
CA ARG A 543 -22.33 -0.29 38.10
C ARG A 543 -22.97 -1.61 38.48
N GLU A 544 -22.93 -1.96 39.77
CA GLU A 544 -23.65 -3.11 40.31
C GLU A 544 -25.13 -3.05 39.92
N ALA A 545 -25.69 -4.18 39.48
CA ALA A 545 -27.11 -4.28 39.20
C ALA A 545 -27.90 -4.11 40.52
N PRO A 546 -28.85 -3.15 40.62
CA PRO A 546 -29.56 -2.89 41.87
C PRO A 546 -30.43 -4.10 42.24
N ARG A 547 -30.20 -4.66 43.43
CA ARG A 547 -30.99 -5.75 43.99
C ARG A 547 -32.45 -5.29 44.19
N ARG A 548 -33.41 -6.13 43.80
CA ARG A 548 -34.85 -5.84 43.84
C ARG A 548 -35.35 -5.59 45.27
N PRO A 549 -36.10 -4.51 45.53
CA PRO A 549 -37.14 -4.49 46.56
C PRO A 549 -38.30 -5.43 46.16
N GLY A 550 -39.01 -5.96 47.14
CA GLY A 550 -40.15 -6.87 46.92
C GLY A 550 -41.40 -6.17 46.37
N THR A 551 -42.26 -6.93 45.69
CA THR A 551 -43.64 -6.52 45.39
C THR A 551 -44.49 -6.50 46.67
N PRO A 552 -45.51 -5.64 46.73
CA PRO A 552 -46.86 -6.15 46.40
C PRO A 552 -47.74 -5.17 45.60
N VAL A 553 -48.56 -5.74 44.69
CA VAL A 553 -49.90 -5.24 44.26
C VAL A 553 -49.96 -3.85 43.57
N ALA A 554 -50.53 -3.66 42.37
CA ALA A 554 -51.51 -4.46 41.62
C ALA A 554 -51.22 -4.55 40.10
N ARG A 555 -51.99 -5.44 39.45
CA ARG A 555 -52.08 -5.68 38.00
C ARG A 555 -52.39 -4.40 37.21
N GLN A 556 -51.56 -4.03 36.23
CA GLN A 556 -51.60 -4.39 34.78
C GLN A 556 -52.43 -3.46 33.89
N ARG A 557 -51.77 -3.01 32.80
CA ARG A 557 -52.31 -2.75 31.45
C ARG A 557 -53.50 -1.75 31.37
N ALA A 558 -53.26 -0.47 31.14
CA ALA A 558 -52.79 0.14 29.88
C ALA A 558 -53.74 -0.12 28.68
N ALA A 559 -54.71 0.77 28.49
CA ALA A 559 -55.62 0.79 27.34
C ALA A 559 -56.24 2.18 27.07
N GLN A 560 -55.42 3.18 26.74
CA GLN A 560 -55.82 4.44 26.08
C GLN A 560 -54.55 5.02 25.39
N ARG A 561 -54.50 5.06 24.05
CA ARG A 561 -54.87 6.23 23.22
C ARG A 561 -54.07 7.48 23.61
N MET A 562 -53.09 7.93 22.82
CA MET A 562 -53.29 8.73 21.60
C MET A 562 -54.44 9.75 21.74
N HIS A 563 -54.12 11.03 21.96
CA HIS A 563 -54.20 12.02 20.86
C HIS A 563 -53.47 13.34 21.21
N ASN A 564 -53.45 14.24 20.22
CA ASN A 564 -53.08 15.66 20.28
C ASN A 564 -51.57 16.01 20.40
N VAL A 565 -51.03 16.91 19.56
CA VAL A 565 -51.60 17.45 18.30
C VAL A 565 -50.49 17.80 17.31
N ASN A 566 -50.84 17.87 16.03
CA ASN A 566 -49.94 18.20 14.93
C ASN A 566 -50.41 19.49 14.24
N LEU A 567 -49.47 20.36 13.86
CA LEU A 567 -49.64 21.54 12.96
C LEU A 567 -50.48 22.76 13.41
N MET A 568 -50.33 23.84 12.60
CA MET A 568 -50.86 25.23 12.64
C MET A 568 -49.85 26.26 13.20
N ALA A 569 -49.00 26.98 12.44
CA ALA A 569 -49.02 27.58 11.09
C ALA A 569 -49.52 29.04 10.99
N SER A 570 -48.74 29.88 10.28
CA SER A 570 -49.07 31.23 9.74
C SER A 570 -49.12 32.40 10.78
N THR A 571 -48.77 33.67 10.50
CA THR A 571 -48.13 34.33 9.30
C THR A 571 -47.62 35.77 9.61
N LEU A 572 -46.98 36.40 8.59
CA LEU A 572 -46.77 37.85 8.32
C LEU A 572 -45.36 38.42 8.65
N VAL A 573 -44.66 39.19 7.78
CA VAL A 573 -44.97 39.76 6.42
C VAL A 573 -43.79 39.56 5.43
N SER A 574 -44.10 39.52 4.12
CA SER A 574 -43.21 39.56 2.93
C SER A 574 -42.42 40.88 2.76
N ALA A 575 -41.55 41.14 1.76
CA ALA A 575 -41.07 40.49 0.51
C ALA A 575 -39.57 40.94 0.28
N ALA A 576 -38.85 40.85 -0.87
CA ALA A 576 -39.02 40.45 -2.28
C ALA A 576 -37.59 40.03 -2.80
N ALA A 577 -37.30 39.12 -3.74
CA ALA A 577 -37.76 38.79 -5.11
C ALA A 577 -37.03 39.54 -6.27
N ALA A 578 -36.03 38.90 -6.93
CA ALA A 578 -35.76 38.91 -8.39
C ALA A 578 -34.47 38.16 -8.83
N LEU A 579 -34.59 37.26 -9.84
CA LEU A 579 -33.55 36.81 -10.83
C LEU A 579 -32.26 36.07 -10.33
N PRO A 580 -31.54 35.35 -11.22
CA PRO A 580 -31.92 34.29 -12.16
C PRO A 580 -31.17 32.95 -11.86
N PRO A 581 -31.41 31.81 -12.55
CA PRO A 581 -30.89 30.51 -12.09
C PRO A 581 -29.40 30.28 -12.37
N LYS A 582 -28.69 29.68 -11.40
CA LYS A 582 -27.37 29.04 -11.61
C LYS A 582 -27.56 27.63 -12.20
N VAL A 583 -26.60 27.21 -13.03
CA VAL A 583 -26.51 25.84 -13.56
C VAL A 583 -26.28 24.85 -12.41
N PRO A 584 -27.01 23.73 -12.31
CA PRO A 584 -26.75 22.70 -11.31
C PRO A 584 -25.50 21.91 -11.69
N MET A 585 -24.42 22.08 -10.92
CA MET A 585 -23.36 21.07 -10.86
C MET A 585 -23.79 19.98 -9.87
N THR A 586 -23.64 18.72 -10.27
CA THR A 586 -23.99 17.57 -9.43
C THR A 586 -23.11 17.50 -8.17
N PRO A 587 -23.66 17.17 -7.00
CA PRO A 587 -22.86 16.94 -5.80
C PRO A 587 -21.87 15.80 -6.05
N VAL A 588 -20.58 16.04 -5.77
CA VAL A 588 -19.59 14.96 -5.69
C VAL A 588 -19.93 14.14 -4.44
N SER A 589 -20.14 12.83 -4.61
CA SER A 589 -20.43 11.94 -3.48
C SER A 589 -19.21 11.87 -2.56
N THR A 590 -19.30 12.50 -1.38
CA THR A 590 -18.24 12.48 -0.39
C THR A 590 -18.24 11.13 0.32
N ALA A 591 -17.25 10.27 0.02
CA ALA A 591 -17.02 9.03 0.76
C ALA A 591 -16.87 9.32 2.27
N PRO A 592 -17.37 8.43 3.15
CA PRO A 592 -17.35 8.67 4.59
C PRO A 592 -15.90 8.69 5.12
N ALA A 593 -15.61 9.67 5.99
CA ALA A 593 -14.30 9.80 6.60
C ALA A 593 -14.12 8.73 7.70
N LEU A 594 -13.41 7.65 7.39
CA LEU A 594 -13.02 6.62 8.35
C LEU A 594 -12.19 7.23 9.49
N GLN A 595 -12.69 7.08 10.72
CA GLN A 595 -11.98 7.41 11.96
C GLN A 595 -11.59 6.11 12.66
N PHE A 596 -10.31 5.95 13.02
CA PHE A 596 -9.85 4.80 13.81
C PHE A 596 -10.34 4.90 15.26
N GLY A 597 -10.95 3.82 15.77
CA GLY A 597 -11.64 3.82 17.07
C GLY A 597 -10.78 3.55 18.31
N ASP A 598 -9.69 2.78 18.20
CA ASP A 598 -8.95 2.30 19.38
C ASP A 598 -7.42 2.35 19.18
N VAL A 599 -6.70 2.43 20.29
CA VAL A 599 -5.23 2.43 20.38
C VAL A 599 -4.70 1.14 21.02
N ASP A 600 -5.51 0.43 21.82
CA ASP A 600 -5.03 -0.72 22.60
C ASP A 600 -4.71 -1.95 21.73
N GLN A 601 -5.20 -1.99 20.48
CA GLN A 601 -4.73 -2.95 19.48
C GLN A 601 -3.26 -2.74 19.09
N LEU A 602 -2.76 -1.49 19.01
CA LEU A 602 -1.38 -1.20 18.57
C LEU A 602 -0.30 -1.59 19.59
N LEU A 603 -0.69 -2.00 20.81
CA LEU A 603 0.20 -2.39 21.90
C LEU A 603 -0.16 -3.75 22.52
N SER A 604 -1.07 -4.53 21.91
CA SER A 604 -1.33 -5.90 22.38
C SER A 604 -0.11 -6.80 22.13
N PRO A 605 0.07 -7.89 22.88
CA PRO A 605 1.17 -8.85 22.65
C PRO A 605 1.19 -9.46 21.23
N GLU A 606 0.04 -9.46 20.55
CA GLU A 606 -0.16 -10.01 19.21
C GLU A 606 0.36 -9.06 18.11
N PHE A 607 0.40 -7.74 18.38
CA PHE A 607 0.96 -6.72 17.47
C PHE A 607 2.49 -6.52 17.61
N ALA A 608 3.15 -7.33 18.45
CA ALA A 608 4.58 -7.29 18.66
C ALA A 608 5.46 -7.36 17.38
N PRO A 609 5.08 -8.00 16.27
CA PRO A 609 5.90 -7.98 15.05
C PRO A 609 5.95 -6.60 14.37
N MET A 610 4.81 -5.89 14.32
CA MET A 610 4.59 -4.77 13.39
C MET A 610 4.98 -3.40 13.96
N VAL A 611 4.94 -3.27 15.29
CA VAL A 611 5.35 -2.06 16.03
C VAL A 611 6.66 -2.28 16.80
N PHE A 612 6.93 -3.52 17.20
CA PHE A 612 7.92 -3.88 18.23
C PHE A 612 9.21 -4.52 17.69
N SER A 613 9.49 -4.41 16.38
CA SER A 613 10.86 -4.50 15.83
C SER A 613 11.84 -3.43 16.40
N LEU A 614 11.39 -2.69 17.42
CA LEU A 614 12.03 -1.53 18.01
C LEU A 614 12.22 -1.68 19.55
N THR A 615 12.03 -2.88 20.12
CA THR A 615 12.78 -3.35 21.32
C THR A 615 12.95 -4.87 21.29
N ALA A 616 14.13 -5.34 21.70
CA ALA A 616 14.57 -6.74 21.77
C ALA A 616 14.69 -7.45 20.40
N GLY A 617 15.90 -7.80 19.95
CA GLY A 617 16.52 -9.07 20.37
C GLY A 617 16.87 -9.24 21.85
N ALA A 618 16.92 -10.47 22.36
CA ALA A 618 16.71 -11.76 21.70
C ALA A 618 16.39 -12.85 22.74
N ALA A 619 15.86 -13.99 22.28
CA ALA A 619 16.00 -15.25 22.99
C ALA A 619 15.83 -16.42 22.01
N THR A 620 16.90 -17.19 21.77
CA THR A 620 16.73 -18.62 21.49
C THR A 620 16.43 -19.32 22.82
N THR A 621 15.22 -19.14 23.34
CA THR A 621 14.61 -20.29 24.01
C THR A 621 14.46 -21.35 22.94
N LEU A 622 15.10 -22.51 23.15
CA LEU A 622 14.51 -23.75 22.66
C LEU A 622 13.22 -23.93 23.46
N ALA A 623 12.17 -23.24 23.02
CA ALA A 623 10.81 -23.68 23.22
C ALA A 623 10.68 -24.97 22.42
N SER A 624 11.17 -26.07 23.01
CA SER A 624 10.58 -27.37 22.78
C SER A 624 9.08 -27.17 22.97
N VAL A 625 8.32 -27.33 21.90
CA VAL A 625 6.87 -27.41 21.97
C VAL A 625 6.54 -28.75 22.63
N ALA A 626 6.74 -28.77 23.95
CA ALA A 626 6.05 -29.64 24.87
C ALA A 626 4.60 -29.15 24.94
N CYS A 627 3.87 -29.29 23.82
CA CYS A 627 2.44 -29.55 23.88
C CYS A 627 2.27 -30.69 24.89
N ALA A 628 1.46 -30.46 25.90
CA ALA A 628 1.51 -31.26 27.11
C ALA A 628 1.28 -32.74 26.81
N ARG A 629 2.27 -33.58 27.14
CA ARG A 629 1.95 -34.89 27.68
C ARG A 629 1.38 -34.66 29.07
N ASP A 630 0.09 -34.38 29.12
CA ASP A 630 -0.88 -34.85 30.12
C ASP A 630 -2.26 -34.25 29.80
N GLY A 631 -3.20 -35.12 29.39
CA GLY A 631 -4.58 -34.74 29.03
C GLY A 631 -4.79 -34.35 27.57
N ALA A 632 -5.04 -35.35 26.70
CA ALA A 632 -5.43 -35.10 25.32
C ALA A 632 -6.93 -34.75 25.22
N SER A 633 -7.24 -33.49 24.94
CA SER A 633 -8.58 -33.00 24.60
C SER A 633 -8.53 -32.18 23.31
N SER A 634 -9.55 -32.33 22.47
CA SER A 634 -9.73 -31.45 21.30
C SER A 634 -9.92 -30.01 21.76
N SER A 635 -9.38 -29.05 21.02
CA SER A 635 -9.42 -27.63 21.41
C SER A 635 -10.03 -26.78 20.31
N THR A 636 -10.88 -25.83 20.72
CA THR A 636 -11.38 -24.74 19.87
C THR A 636 -10.78 -23.44 20.36
N SER A 637 -10.08 -22.71 19.49
CA SER A 637 -9.58 -21.36 19.74
C SER A 637 -10.22 -20.37 18.78
N ASN A 638 -10.50 -19.14 19.25
CA ASN A 638 -10.83 -18.04 18.35
C ASN A 638 -9.52 -17.39 17.91
N ILE A 639 -9.18 -17.49 16.63
CA ILE A 639 -8.00 -16.88 16.04
C ILE A 639 -8.43 -15.58 15.36
N VAL A 640 -7.68 -14.50 15.57
CA VAL A 640 -7.86 -13.23 14.87
C VAL A 640 -6.68 -13.02 13.93
N ILE A 641 -6.96 -12.72 12.67
CA ILE A 641 -5.96 -12.33 11.67
C ILE A 641 -6.37 -11.03 11.00
N THR A 642 -5.39 -10.26 10.53
CA THR A 642 -5.65 -9.12 9.67
C THR A 642 -5.76 -9.59 8.22
N SER A 643 -6.91 -9.37 7.59
CA SER A 643 -7.15 -9.65 6.16
C SER A 643 -8.05 -8.57 5.57
N ASP A 644 -7.84 -8.23 4.29
CA ASP A 644 -8.51 -7.10 3.59
C ASP A 644 -8.57 -5.82 4.44
N HIS A 645 -7.44 -5.53 5.07
CA HIS A 645 -7.19 -4.36 5.94
C HIS A 645 -8.12 -4.26 7.17
N GLN A 646 -8.67 -5.39 7.60
CA GLN A 646 -9.63 -5.49 8.70
C GLN A 646 -9.27 -6.65 9.63
N GLN A 647 -9.67 -6.57 10.90
CA GLN A 647 -9.55 -7.71 11.80
C GLN A 647 -10.67 -8.70 11.51
N ARG A 648 -10.27 -9.91 11.09
CA ARG A 648 -11.16 -11.01 10.73
C ARG A 648 -10.86 -12.19 11.65
N SER A 649 -11.90 -12.80 12.21
CA SER A 649 -11.76 -13.91 13.16
C SER A 649 -12.24 -15.25 12.58
N PHE A 650 -11.70 -16.35 13.07
CA PHE A 650 -12.20 -17.69 12.77
C PHE A 650 -12.05 -18.59 13.99
N LEU A 651 -13.01 -19.49 14.21
CA LEU A 651 -12.84 -20.55 15.19
C LEU A 651 -11.98 -21.65 14.54
N LEU A 652 -10.87 -21.98 15.18
CA LEU A 652 -9.98 -23.07 14.80
C LEU A 652 -10.21 -24.23 15.77
N TRP A 653 -10.72 -25.35 15.25
CA TRP A 653 -10.80 -26.60 15.98
C TRP A 653 -9.66 -27.53 15.55
N VAL A 654 -8.97 -28.11 16.52
CA VAL A 654 -7.91 -29.10 16.30
C VAL A 654 -8.23 -30.36 17.10
N SER A 655 -8.24 -31.49 16.40
CA SER A 655 -8.47 -32.81 16.99
C SER A 655 -7.39 -33.18 18.00
N ALA A 656 -7.76 -33.92 19.04
CA ALA A 656 -6.82 -34.54 19.97
C ALA A 656 -5.84 -35.53 19.27
N GLU A 657 -6.18 -35.99 18.07
CA GLU A 657 -5.38 -36.91 17.25
C GLU A 657 -4.42 -36.19 16.28
N TYR A 658 -4.45 -34.85 16.20
CA TYR A 658 -3.55 -34.10 15.32
C TYR A 658 -2.08 -34.34 15.69
N ASN A 659 -1.32 -34.91 14.76
CA ASN A 659 0.11 -35.16 14.90
C ASN A 659 0.91 -34.17 14.04
N PRO A 660 1.71 -33.26 14.62
CA PRO A 660 2.49 -32.29 13.84
C PRO A 660 3.58 -32.93 12.95
N ASN A 661 3.84 -34.23 13.09
CA ASN A 661 4.75 -35.00 12.23
C ASN A 661 4.04 -35.63 11.02
N SER A 662 2.76 -35.35 10.77
CA SER A 662 1.97 -35.97 9.69
C SER A 662 1.05 -34.94 9.03
N PRO A 663 1.13 -34.74 7.69
CA PRO A 663 0.29 -33.77 6.99
C PRO A 663 -1.21 -34.00 7.19
N ALA A 664 -1.88 -33.03 7.80
CA ALA A 664 -3.29 -33.05 8.16
C ALA A 664 -4.16 -32.37 7.10
N ALA A 665 -5.33 -32.95 6.83
CA ALA A 665 -6.34 -32.30 6.01
C ALA A 665 -7.03 -31.15 6.77
N VAL A 666 -7.48 -30.13 6.03
CA VAL A 666 -8.15 -28.93 6.55
C VAL A 666 -9.54 -28.81 5.94
N LEU A 667 -10.56 -28.56 6.77
CA LEU A 667 -11.92 -28.24 6.33
C LEU A 667 -12.28 -26.81 6.73
N LEU A 668 -12.68 -25.99 5.75
CA LEU A 668 -13.30 -24.67 5.94
C LEU A 668 -14.82 -24.83 5.95
N SER A 669 -15.52 -24.29 6.96
CA SER A 669 -16.99 -24.31 7.05
C SER A 669 -17.56 -22.90 7.24
N PHE A 670 -18.29 -22.40 6.23
CA PHE A 670 -18.81 -21.02 6.19
C PHE A 670 -20.28 -20.93 6.66
N HIS A 671 -20.55 -20.03 7.61
CA HIS A 671 -21.88 -19.86 8.20
C HIS A 671 -22.92 -19.25 7.23
N GLY A 672 -24.21 -19.44 7.52
CA GLY A 672 -25.30 -18.78 6.81
C GLY A 672 -25.39 -17.28 7.06
N GLY A 673 -26.19 -16.58 6.24
CA GLY A 673 -26.41 -15.14 6.37
C GLY A 673 -27.18 -14.78 7.66
N GLY A 674 -26.70 -13.77 8.39
CA GLY A 674 -27.25 -13.37 9.70
C GLY A 674 -26.94 -14.37 10.83
N ARG A 675 -25.89 -15.19 10.66
CA ARG A 675 -25.35 -16.15 11.64
C ARG A 675 -23.85 -15.96 11.81
N ASN A 676 -23.28 -16.55 12.85
CA ASN A 676 -21.86 -16.41 13.17
C ASN A 676 -21.12 -17.77 13.13
N ALA A 677 -19.79 -17.73 13.23
CA ALA A 677 -18.92 -18.92 13.20
C ALA A 677 -19.22 -19.97 14.29
N THR A 678 -19.74 -19.54 15.46
CA THR A 678 -20.14 -20.45 16.54
C THR A 678 -21.43 -21.21 16.20
N ASP A 679 -22.37 -20.55 15.51
CA ASP A 679 -23.62 -21.18 15.08
C ASP A 679 -23.31 -22.31 14.08
N GLN A 680 -22.40 -22.07 13.14
CA GLN A 680 -22.01 -23.07 12.14
C GLN A 680 -21.28 -24.27 12.78
N LEU A 681 -20.39 -24.03 13.75
CA LEU A 681 -19.72 -25.07 14.54
C LEU A 681 -20.71 -25.97 15.28
N GLN A 682 -21.84 -25.42 15.75
CA GLN A 682 -22.91 -26.18 16.40
C GLN A 682 -23.88 -26.84 15.41
N LEU A 683 -23.90 -26.41 14.15
CA LEU A 683 -24.86 -26.84 13.13
C LEU A 683 -24.36 -28.05 12.30
N ASP A 684 -23.12 -28.02 11.82
CA ASP A 684 -22.61 -29.05 10.90
C ASP A 684 -22.05 -30.29 11.58
N GLY A 685 -21.52 -30.16 12.80
CA GLY A 685 -20.98 -31.29 13.56
C GLY A 685 -19.71 -31.92 12.98
N PHE A 686 -18.97 -31.24 12.08
CA PHE A 686 -17.67 -31.75 11.59
C PHE A 686 -16.66 -32.01 12.72
N THR A 687 -16.80 -31.33 13.85
CA THR A 687 -15.97 -31.49 15.07
C THR A 687 -16.51 -32.51 16.08
N THR A 688 -17.63 -33.15 15.79
CA THR A 688 -18.31 -34.12 16.68
C THR A 688 -18.67 -35.44 16.01
N ALA A 689 -18.41 -35.58 14.70
CA ALA A 689 -18.64 -36.81 13.96
C ALA A 689 -17.59 -37.88 14.32
N ASP A 690 -18.07 -39.04 14.78
CA ASP A 690 -17.27 -40.27 14.93
C ASP A 690 -17.11 -40.94 13.55
N ASP A 691 -16.32 -40.30 12.68
CA ASP A 691 -16.12 -40.67 11.27
C ASP A 691 -14.63 -40.82 10.95
N ALA A 692 -14.25 -41.94 10.34
CA ALA A 692 -12.85 -42.24 9.97
C ALA A 692 -12.27 -41.28 8.90
N ASN A 693 -13.10 -40.46 8.24
CA ASN A 693 -12.70 -39.43 7.29
C ASN A 693 -12.65 -38.02 7.90
N ALA A 694 -12.92 -37.86 9.21
CA ALA A 694 -12.91 -36.56 9.87
C ALA A 694 -11.55 -35.84 9.71
N THR A 695 -11.59 -34.57 9.36
CA THR A 695 -10.37 -33.77 9.14
C THR A 695 -9.77 -33.32 10.48
N PRO A 696 -8.48 -33.57 10.79
CA PRO A 696 -7.90 -33.22 12.09
C PRO A 696 -7.86 -31.71 12.41
N ILE A 697 -8.08 -30.87 11.40
CA ILE A 697 -8.19 -29.41 11.52
C ILE A 697 -9.51 -28.97 10.84
N VAL A 698 -10.38 -28.31 11.59
CA VAL A 698 -11.64 -27.72 11.10
C VAL A 698 -11.66 -26.24 11.44
N VAL A 699 -12.16 -25.42 10.52
CA VAL A 699 -12.06 -23.96 10.57
C VAL A 699 -13.41 -23.35 10.26
N TYR A 700 -13.85 -22.40 11.09
CA TYR A 700 -15.12 -21.70 10.97
C TYR A 700 -14.86 -20.20 10.81
N PRO A 701 -14.77 -19.67 9.57
CA PRO A 701 -14.51 -18.26 9.32
C PRO A 701 -15.71 -17.38 9.69
N GLN A 702 -15.45 -16.19 10.23
CA GLN A 702 -16.48 -15.19 10.53
C GLN A 702 -16.61 -14.17 9.38
N GLY A 703 -17.78 -14.12 8.76
CA GLY A 703 -18.19 -13.10 7.80
C GLY A 703 -18.32 -11.73 8.45
N LEU A 704 -17.99 -10.66 7.74
CA LEU A 704 -18.29 -9.31 8.22
C LEU A 704 -19.80 -9.06 8.08
N ASN A 705 -20.38 -8.36 9.05
CA ASN A 705 -21.83 -8.12 9.12
C ASN A 705 -22.69 -9.42 9.03
N ASP A 706 -22.11 -10.57 9.41
CA ASP A 706 -22.71 -11.91 9.29
C ASP A 706 -23.12 -12.29 7.85
N THR A 707 -22.38 -11.82 6.84
CA THR A 707 -22.58 -12.09 5.39
C THR A 707 -21.26 -12.45 4.70
N TRP A 708 -21.33 -12.84 3.42
CA TRP A 708 -20.21 -13.28 2.58
C TRP A 708 -20.23 -12.64 1.19
N GLN A 709 -19.04 -12.41 0.64
CA GLN A 709 -18.82 -12.08 -0.77
C GLN A 709 -19.65 -12.95 -1.72
N GLY A 710 -20.36 -12.32 -2.66
CA GLY A 710 -21.33 -12.99 -3.54
C GLY A 710 -22.78 -12.90 -3.05
N VAL A 711 -23.01 -12.34 -1.86
CA VAL A 711 -24.31 -11.80 -1.47
C VAL A 711 -24.55 -10.44 -2.14
N PRO A 712 -25.75 -10.17 -2.71
CA PRO A 712 -26.07 -8.90 -3.34
C PRO A 712 -25.88 -7.70 -2.40
N GLY A 713 -25.05 -6.75 -2.84
CA GLY A 713 -24.67 -5.56 -2.06
C GLY A 713 -23.51 -5.76 -1.08
N ASP A 714 -22.96 -6.98 -0.96
CA ASP A 714 -21.74 -7.23 -0.20
C ASP A 714 -20.49 -6.92 -1.05
N THR A 715 -19.53 -6.21 -0.46
CA THR A 715 -18.29 -5.77 -1.13
C THR A 715 -17.03 -6.22 -0.38
N VAL A 716 -17.16 -7.14 0.58
CA VAL A 716 -16.03 -7.67 1.37
C VAL A 716 -15.23 -8.66 0.54
N ASN A 717 -13.90 -8.67 0.69
CA ASN A 717 -13.01 -9.60 -0.01
C ASN A 717 -12.78 -10.89 0.80
N ASP A 718 -13.80 -11.73 0.90
CA ASP A 718 -13.72 -12.99 1.64
C ASP A 718 -12.87 -14.05 0.95
N VAL A 719 -12.66 -13.95 -0.37
CA VAL A 719 -11.68 -14.80 -1.09
C VAL A 719 -10.26 -14.55 -0.55
N LEU A 720 -9.87 -13.29 -0.34
CA LEU A 720 -8.60 -12.95 0.31
C LEU A 720 -8.56 -13.45 1.76
N PHE A 721 -9.63 -13.27 2.54
CA PHE A 721 -9.70 -13.80 3.91
C PHE A 721 -9.53 -15.32 3.96
N THR A 722 -10.14 -16.05 3.03
CA THR A 722 -9.96 -17.51 2.90
C THR A 722 -8.51 -17.86 2.56
N HIS A 723 -7.84 -17.10 1.69
CA HIS A 723 -6.42 -17.27 1.43
C HIS A 723 -5.53 -16.98 2.64
N ASP A 724 -5.82 -15.93 3.42
CA ASP A 724 -5.03 -15.56 4.59
C ASP A 724 -5.21 -16.55 5.76
N ILE A 725 -6.40 -17.13 5.92
CA ILE A 725 -6.64 -18.29 6.79
C ILE A 725 -5.74 -19.46 6.38
N LEU A 726 -5.74 -19.85 5.10
CA LEU A 726 -4.92 -20.97 4.63
C LEU A 726 -3.41 -20.67 4.79
N ASN A 727 -2.98 -19.44 4.53
CA ASN A 727 -1.60 -18.99 4.77
C ASN A 727 -1.21 -19.09 6.26
N TYR A 728 -2.11 -18.72 7.17
CA TYR A 728 -1.90 -18.88 8.61
C TYR A 728 -1.77 -20.35 9.01
N LEU A 729 -2.62 -21.23 8.48
CA LEU A 729 -2.60 -22.66 8.81
C LEU A 729 -1.35 -23.34 8.26
N GLU A 730 -0.96 -23.07 7.01
CA GLU A 730 0.28 -23.56 6.40
C GLU A 730 1.55 -23.07 7.11
N THR A 731 1.46 -21.96 7.86
CA THR A 731 2.57 -21.41 8.67
C THR A 731 2.67 -22.04 10.06
N ASN A 732 1.54 -22.41 10.68
CA ASN A 732 1.48 -22.83 12.08
C ASN A 732 1.24 -24.35 12.28
N TYR A 733 0.77 -25.05 11.25
CA TYR A 733 0.38 -26.46 11.29
C TYR A 733 0.98 -27.24 10.11
N ASN A 734 1.15 -28.54 10.28
CA ASN A 734 1.59 -29.44 9.21
C ASN A 734 0.38 -29.76 8.31
N VAL A 735 0.04 -28.83 7.42
CA VAL A 735 -1.10 -28.93 6.51
C VAL A 735 -0.74 -29.74 5.27
N ASP A 736 -1.57 -30.73 4.93
CA ASP A 736 -1.58 -31.34 3.61
C ASP A 736 -2.27 -30.40 2.62
N THR A 737 -1.49 -29.57 1.93
CA THR A 737 -1.99 -28.61 0.93
C THR A 737 -2.63 -29.28 -0.30
N THR A 738 -2.62 -30.61 -0.39
CA THR A 738 -3.42 -31.36 -1.39
C THR A 738 -4.82 -31.72 -0.90
N ARG A 739 -5.09 -31.59 0.42
CA ARG A 739 -6.36 -31.95 1.11
C ARG A 739 -6.92 -30.79 1.94
N ILE A 740 -7.17 -29.67 1.25
CA ILE A 740 -7.94 -28.54 1.78
C ILE A 740 -9.35 -28.62 1.16
N TYR A 741 -10.39 -28.50 1.98
CA TYR A 741 -11.79 -28.64 1.57
C TYR A 741 -12.64 -27.46 2.05
N ALA A 742 -13.75 -27.18 1.36
CA ALA A 742 -14.66 -26.10 1.72
C ALA A 742 -16.13 -26.53 1.71
N SER A 743 -16.84 -26.27 2.79
CA SER A 743 -18.28 -26.47 2.95
C SER A 743 -18.90 -25.22 3.56
N GLY A 744 -20.23 -25.12 3.58
CA GLY A 744 -20.90 -23.94 4.12
C GLY A 744 -22.39 -23.92 3.79
N LYS A 745 -23.15 -23.16 4.59
CA LYS A 745 -24.61 -23.16 4.55
C LYS A 745 -25.18 -21.86 4.01
N SER A 746 -26.28 -21.89 3.23
CA SER A 746 -26.98 -20.67 2.78
C SER A 746 -26.06 -19.71 2.01
N ASP A 747 -26.01 -18.43 2.39
CA ASP A 747 -25.07 -17.43 1.84
C ASP A 747 -23.59 -17.92 1.91
N GLY A 748 -23.18 -18.66 2.94
CA GLY A 748 -21.85 -19.32 3.01
C GLY A 748 -21.66 -20.50 2.05
N GLY A 749 -22.75 -21.20 1.70
CA GLY A 749 -22.75 -22.18 0.61
C GLY A 749 -22.66 -21.51 -0.77
N GLY A 750 -23.27 -20.33 -0.92
CA GLY A 750 -23.04 -19.44 -2.06
C GLY A 750 -21.57 -19.07 -2.19
N PHE A 751 -20.91 -18.73 -1.07
CA PHE A 751 -19.49 -18.42 -1.02
C PHE A 751 -18.57 -19.61 -1.37
N CYS A 752 -18.95 -20.85 -1.05
CA CYS A 752 -18.24 -22.03 -1.58
C CYS A 752 -18.20 -22.05 -3.13
N ASN A 753 -19.28 -21.63 -3.79
CA ASN A 753 -19.27 -21.49 -5.25
C ASN A 753 -18.40 -20.32 -5.74
N VAL A 754 -18.32 -19.20 -5.00
CA VAL A 754 -17.38 -18.10 -5.31
C VAL A 754 -15.93 -18.60 -5.26
N LEU A 755 -15.54 -19.30 -4.20
CA LEU A 755 -14.21 -19.92 -4.06
C LEU A 755 -13.94 -20.99 -5.14
N ALA A 756 -14.96 -21.76 -5.53
CA ALA A 756 -14.85 -22.73 -6.62
C ALA A 756 -14.70 -22.07 -8.00
N CYS A 757 -15.24 -20.86 -8.18
CA CYS A 757 -15.21 -20.11 -9.43
C CYS A 757 -14.04 -19.13 -9.57
N ASP A 758 -13.34 -18.80 -8.48
CA ASP A 758 -12.10 -18.02 -8.51
C ASP A 758 -10.91 -18.84 -9.04
N ALA A 759 -9.99 -18.17 -9.74
CA ALA A 759 -8.85 -18.80 -10.41
C ALA A 759 -7.77 -19.32 -9.44
N CYS A 760 -7.64 -18.72 -8.25
CA CYS A 760 -6.62 -19.04 -7.25
C CYS A 760 -7.15 -19.97 -6.15
N ALA A 761 -8.34 -19.69 -5.61
CA ALA A 761 -8.98 -20.51 -4.57
C ALA A 761 -9.31 -21.92 -5.07
N SER A 762 -9.83 -22.06 -6.30
CA SER A 762 -10.04 -23.38 -6.93
C SER A 762 -8.75 -24.18 -7.16
N GLN A 763 -7.57 -23.55 -7.15
CA GLN A 763 -6.26 -24.23 -7.20
C GLN A 763 -5.68 -24.58 -5.83
N ARG A 764 -6.22 -24.04 -4.71
CA ARG A 764 -5.84 -24.39 -3.33
C ARG A 764 -6.83 -25.32 -2.64
N ILE A 765 -8.09 -25.34 -3.07
CA ILE A 765 -9.16 -26.16 -2.48
C ILE A 765 -9.44 -27.37 -3.38
N ALA A 766 -9.38 -28.57 -2.81
CA ALA A 766 -9.48 -29.85 -3.50
C ALA A 766 -10.91 -30.24 -3.87
N ALA A 767 -11.88 -29.96 -2.98
CA ALA A 767 -13.30 -30.24 -3.19
C ALA A 767 -14.20 -29.26 -2.42
N PHE A 768 -15.43 -29.09 -2.91
CA PHE A 768 -16.43 -28.16 -2.38
C PHE A 768 -17.74 -28.88 -2.05
N ALA A 769 -18.38 -28.49 -0.93
CA ALA A 769 -19.64 -29.09 -0.45
C ALA A 769 -20.63 -28.05 0.14
N PRO A 770 -21.22 -27.16 -0.66
CA PRO A 770 -22.29 -26.26 -0.18
C PRO A 770 -23.59 -26.98 0.18
N VAL A 771 -24.30 -26.44 1.18
CA VAL A 771 -25.57 -26.94 1.70
C VAL A 771 -26.62 -25.82 1.67
N SER A 772 -27.75 -26.06 1.01
CA SER A 772 -28.83 -25.09 0.77
C SER A 772 -28.29 -23.75 0.22
N GLY A 773 -27.39 -23.82 -0.76
CA GLY A 773 -26.47 -22.72 -1.12
C GLY A 773 -27.12 -21.56 -1.90
N ALA A 774 -26.85 -20.32 -1.50
CA ALA A 774 -27.44 -19.12 -2.10
C ALA A 774 -26.61 -18.59 -3.29
N PHE A 775 -26.84 -19.15 -4.48
CA PHE A 775 -26.06 -18.87 -5.69
C PHE A 775 -26.58 -17.65 -6.49
N TYR A 776 -26.46 -16.42 -5.95
CA TYR A 776 -26.95 -15.20 -6.62
C TYR A 776 -26.20 -14.90 -7.94
N VAL A 777 -26.91 -14.26 -8.88
CA VAL A 777 -26.38 -13.78 -10.17
C VAL A 777 -27.01 -12.43 -10.51
N ASP A 778 -26.17 -11.41 -10.69
CA ASP A 778 -26.54 -10.07 -11.16
C ASP A 778 -27.06 -10.10 -12.61
N THR A 779 -28.35 -10.38 -12.75
CA THR A 779 -29.12 -10.37 -14.00
C THR A 779 -30.61 -10.35 -13.67
N LEU A 780 -31.34 -9.39 -14.25
CA LEU A 780 -32.81 -9.37 -14.28
C LEU A 780 -33.31 -9.15 -15.73
N PRO A 781 -34.50 -9.66 -16.11
CA PRO A 781 -35.38 -10.54 -15.32
C PRO A 781 -34.76 -11.93 -15.11
N CYS A 782 -35.11 -12.58 -14.01
CA CYS A 782 -34.56 -13.91 -13.70
C CYS A 782 -35.23 -15.01 -14.53
N HIS A 783 -34.40 -15.91 -15.06
CA HIS A 783 -34.83 -17.14 -15.74
C HIS A 783 -34.08 -18.33 -15.11
N PRO A 784 -34.56 -18.88 -13.97
CA PRO A 784 -33.81 -19.81 -13.14
C PRO A 784 -33.21 -21.02 -13.86
N ASP A 785 -33.92 -21.58 -14.84
CA ASP A 785 -33.48 -22.75 -15.63
C ASP A 785 -32.45 -22.44 -16.72
N THR A 786 -32.16 -21.17 -17.01
CA THR A 786 -31.33 -20.76 -18.17
C THR A 786 -30.36 -19.61 -17.90
N VAL A 787 -30.39 -18.99 -16.72
CA VAL A 787 -29.47 -17.91 -16.32
C VAL A 787 -28.01 -18.34 -16.48
N LYS A 788 -27.18 -17.48 -17.05
CA LYS A 788 -25.76 -17.79 -17.28
C LYS A 788 -24.98 -17.62 -15.97
N LEU A 789 -24.26 -18.65 -15.56
CA LEU A 789 -23.49 -18.63 -14.32
C LEU A 789 -22.03 -18.21 -14.59
N PRO A 790 -21.63 -16.96 -14.24
CA PRO A 790 -20.26 -16.51 -14.41
C PRO A 790 -19.32 -17.29 -13.48
N CYS A 791 -18.26 -17.88 -14.03
CA CYS A 791 -17.35 -18.75 -13.29
C CYS A 791 -16.07 -19.01 -14.11
N SER A 792 -14.89 -18.88 -13.50
CA SER A 792 -13.59 -18.98 -14.19
C SER A 792 -12.55 -19.73 -13.35
N PRO A 793 -12.79 -21.02 -13.01
CA PRO A 793 -11.89 -21.80 -12.16
C PRO A 793 -10.51 -21.98 -12.81
N GLY A 794 -9.47 -22.02 -11.98
CA GLY A 794 -8.08 -22.24 -12.40
C GLY A 794 -7.75 -23.69 -12.75
N ARG A 795 -8.73 -24.61 -12.71
CA ARG A 795 -8.63 -26.01 -13.12
C ARG A 795 -9.98 -26.54 -13.61
N SER A 796 -9.94 -27.58 -14.45
CA SER A 796 -11.14 -28.15 -15.12
C SER A 796 -11.67 -29.44 -14.48
N ASN A 797 -11.31 -29.72 -13.22
CA ASN A 797 -11.70 -30.93 -12.49
C ASN A 797 -12.15 -30.61 -11.05
N VAL A 798 -12.97 -29.57 -10.89
CA VAL A 798 -13.42 -29.08 -9.59
C VAL A 798 -14.45 -30.04 -9.00
N ALA A 799 -14.06 -30.79 -7.97
CA ALA A 799 -14.95 -31.72 -7.27
C ALA A 799 -15.99 -30.94 -6.45
N PHE A 800 -17.27 -31.21 -6.66
CA PHE A 800 -18.37 -30.40 -6.14
C PHE A 800 -19.59 -31.27 -5.77
N ILE A 801 -20.05 -31.20 -4.52
CA ILE A 801 -21.29 -31.85 -4.06
C ILE A 801 -22.27 -30.80 -3.51
N GLU A 802 -23.52 -30.82 -3.95
CA GLU A 802 -24.57 -29.88 -3.50
C GLU A 802 -25.66 -30.65 -2.73
N PHE A 803 -26.23 -30.05 -1.69
CA PHE A 803 -27.34 -30.60 -0.91
C PHE A 803 -28.47 -29.58 -0.81
N HIS A 804 -29.71 -29.96 -1.15
CA HIS A 804 -30.86 -29.04 -1.12
C HIS A 804 -32.18 -29.71 -0.71
N GLY A 805 -33.01 -28.97 0.01
CA GLY A 805 -34.38 -29.35 0.37
C GLY A 805 -35.42 -28.88 -0.65
N GLY A 806 -36.43 -29.72 -0.94
CA GLY A 806 -37.54 -29.37 -1.82
C GLY A 806 -38.52 -28.35 -1.24
N ASN A 807 -38.61 -28.26 0.09
CA ASN A 807 -39.41 -27.27 0.82
C ASN A 807 -38.59 -26.03 1.24
N ASP A 808 -37.39 -25.80 0.68
CA ASP A 808 -36.63 -24.59 0.94
C ASP A 808 -37.39 -23.34 0.43
N THR A 809 -37.91 -22.56 1.38
CA THR A 809 -38.66 -21.32 1.15
C THR A 809 -37.77 -20.07 1.23
N THR A 810 -36.48 -20.23 1.49
CA THR A 810 -35.49 -19.14 1.55
C THR A 810 -34.68 -19.09 0.26
N ILE A 811 -34.08 -20.22 -0.13
CA ILE A 811 -33.41 -20.44 -1.41
C ILE A 811 -34.25 -21.51 -2.13
N SER A 812 -35.16 -21.08 -2.99
CA SER A 812 -36.04 -22.00 -3.72
C SER A 812 -35.22 -23.00 -4.54
N TYR A 813 -35.53 -24.30 -4.42
CA TYR A 813 -34.94 -25.34 -5.25
C TYR A 813 -35.14 -25.11 -6.76
N GLN A 814 -36.25 -24.44 -7.12
CA GLN A 814 -36.58 -24.02 -8.49
C GLN A 814 -35.96 -22.64 -8.86
N GLY A 815 -35.15 -22.05 -7.97
CA GLY A 815 -34.63 -20.69 -8.09
C GLY A 815 -35.71 -19.61 -8.02
N GLY A 816 -35.38 -18.40 -8.46
CA GLY A 816 -36.27 -17.23 -8.47
C GLY A 816 -35.55 -15.90 -8.23
N GLU A 817 -36.30 -14.80 -8.14
CA GLU A 817 -35.76 -13.47 -7.84
C GLU A 817 -35.63 -13.26 -6.33
N ARG A 818 -34.43 -12.88 -5.84
CA ARG A 818 -34.15 -12.60 -4.42
C ARG A 818 -33.08 -11.51 -4.29
N LYS A 819 -33.26 -10.56 -3.36
CA LYS A 819 -32.35 -9.41 -3.16
C LYS A 819 -32.07 -8.59 -4.45
N ASN A 820 -33.01 -8.55 -5.40
CA ASN A 820 -32.91 -7.97 -6.76
C ASN A 820 -31.93 -8.69 -7.72
N GLU A 821 -31.52 -9.92 -7.41
CA GLU A 821 -30.70 -10.76 -8.28
C GLU A 821 -31.41 -12.10 -8.57
N CYS A 822 -30.88 -12.85 -9.54
CA CYS A 822 -31.43 -14.14 -9.96
C CYS A 822 -30.76 -15.30 -9.22
N LEU A 823 -31.55 -16.14 -8.57
CA LEU A 823 -31.12 -17.48 -8.13
C LEU A 823 -31.44 -18.50 -9.24
N PRO A 824 -30.47 -19.30 -9.69
CA PRO A 824 -30.71 -20.39 -10.62
C PRO A 824 -31.55 -21.50 -9.96
N ALA A 825 -32.25 -22.29 -10.77
CA ALA A 825 -32.77 -23.56 -10.33
C ALA A 825 -31.59 -24.49 -10.00
N ILE A 826 -31.63 -25.18 -8.86
CA ILE A 826 -30.52 -26.03 -8.41
C ILE A 826 -30.21 -27.15 -9.41
N PRO A 827 -31.19 -27.80 -10.08
CA PRO A 827 -30.93 -28.71 -11.19
C PRO A 827 -30.15 -28.09 -12.37
N HIS A 828 -30.33 -26.80 -12.65
CA HIS A 828 -29.55 -26.07 -13.67
C HIS A 828 -28.15 -25.74 -13.15
N PHE A 829 -28.03 -25.24 -11.92
CA PHE A 829 -26.74 -24.94 -11.28
C PHE A 829 -25.78 -26.14 -11.29
N VAL A 830 -26.25 -27.31 -10.83
CA VAL A 830 -25.47 -28.55 -10.81
C VAL A 830 -25.09 -29.01 -12.23
N ARG A 831 -26.04 -28.91 -13.19
CA ARG A 831 -25.77 -29.23 -14.60
C ARG A 831 -24.71 -28.32 -15.22
N GLN A 832 -24.67 -27.03 -14.88
CA GLN A 832 -23.60 -26.13 -15.33
C GLN A 832 -22.24 -26.54 -14.77
N TRP A 833 -22.15 -26.97 -13.51
CA TRP A 833 -20.91 -27.54 -12.95
C TRP A 833 -20.47 -28.82 -13.66
N SER A 834 -21.42 -29.73 -13.92
CA SER A 834 -21.16 -30.96 -14.69
C SER A 834 -20.63 -30.68 -16.10
N VAL A 835 -21.25 -29.73 -16.83
CA VAL A 835 -20.78 -29.29 -18.15
C VAL A 835 -19.42 -28.60 -18.07
N ARG A 836 -19.16 -27.77 -17.05
CA ARG A 836 -17.89 -27.05 -16.85
C ARG A 836 -16.70 -27.99 -16.60
N ASN A 837 -16.92 -29.11 -15.90
CA ASN A 837 -15.96 -30.20 -15.74
C ASN A 837 -15.92 -31.18 -16.93
N GLY A 838 -16.67 -30.93 -18.01
CA GLY A 838 -16.68 -31.79 -19.21
C GLY A 838 -17.47 -33.11 -19.08
N LEU A 839 -18.20 -33.31 -17.98
CA LEU A 839 -18.93 -34.55 -17.67
C LEU A 839 -20.25 -34.69 -18.46
N GLY A 840 -20.72 -33.61 -19.08
CA GLY A 840 -21.97 -33.57 -19.84
C GLY A 840 -23.20 -33.29 -18.98
N LEU A 841 -24.36 -33.79 -19.41
CA LEU A 841 -25.67 -33.55 -18.77
C LEU A 841 -26.37 -34.82 -18.28
N GLN A 842 -25.82 -36.00 -18.57
CA GLN A 842 -26.36 -37.27 -18.09
C GLN A 842 -25.89 -37.51 -16.65
N ASN A 843 -26.79 -37.99 -15.79
CA ASN A 843 -26.49 -38.40 -14.43
C ASN A 843 -26.91 -39.85 -14.19
N HIS A 844 -26.35 -40.45 -13.15
CA HIS A 844 -26.88 -41.64 -12.51
C HIS A 844 -27.68 -41.19 -11.29
N SER A 845 -28.96 -41.59 -11.22
CA SER A 845 -29.85 -41.29 -10.10
C SER A 845 -29.96 -42.51 -9.19
N SER A 846 -29.83 -42.32 -7.87
CA SER A 846 -30.00 -43.39 -6.88
C SER A 846 -30.63 -42.86 -5.59
N GLU A 847 -31.66 -43.54 -5.10
CA GLU A 847 -32.21 -43.29 -3.77
C GLU A 847 -31.19 -43.73 -2.69
N ILE A 848 -30.88 -42.85 -1.75
CA ILE A 848 -29.88 -43.09 -0.68
C ILE A 848 -30.49 -43.16 0.72
N ALA A 849 -31.68 -42.57 0.88
CA ALA A 849 -32.51 -42.60 2.08
C ALA A 849 -33.97 -42.28 1.65
N ALA A 850 -34.94 -42.43 2.55
CA ALA A 850 -36.35 -42.27 2.21
C ALA A 850 -36.65 -40.85 1.70
N ASN A 851 -37.26 -40.75 0.51
CA ASN A 851 -37.49 -39.49 -0.21
C ASN A 851 -36.21 -38.75 -0.66
N THR A 852 -35.01 -39.33 -0.48
CA THR A 852 -33.73 -38.71 -0.84
C THR A 852 -33.08 -39.33 -2.08
N THR A 853 -32.98 -38.55 -3.15
CA THR A 853 -32.26 -38.95 -4.38
C THR A 853 -30.90 -38.27 -4.47
N SER A 854 -29.86 -39.07 -4.70
CA SER A 854 -28.55 -38.59 -5.15
C SER A 854 -28.45 -38.68 -6.67
N TYR A 855 -27.92 -37.63 -7.29
CA TYR A 855 -27.68 -37.49 -8.72
C TYR A 855 -26.19 -37.29 -8.96
N THR A 856 -25.50 -38.34 -9.41
CA THR A 856 -24.05 -38.31 -9.66
C THR A 856 -23.77 -38.12 -11.15
N TYR A 857 -22.81 -37.26 -11.48
CA TYR A 857 -22.39 -36.97 -12.87
C TYR A 857 -20.97 -37.49 -13.12
N GLY A 858 -20.61 -37.69 -14.38
CA GLY A 858 -19.33 -38.28 -14.79
C GLY A 858 -19.33 -39.80 -14.84
N SER A 859 -18.19 -40.41 -15.19
CA SER A 859 -18.06 -41.86 -15.34
C SER A 859 -16.61 -42.32 -15.17
N GLY A 860 -16.40 -43.61 -14.91
CA GLY A 860 -15.05 -44.16 -14.72
C GLY A 860 -14.38 -43.54 -13.49
N ALA A 861 -13.22 -42.91 -13.69
CA ALA A 861 -12.49 -42.22 -12.63
C ALA A 861 -13.16 -40.90 -12.17
N ASP A 862 -13.97 -40.28 -13.02
CA ASP A 862 -14.67 -39.01 -12.74
C ASP A 862 -16.11 -39.23 -12.24
N ALA A 863 -16.50 -40.47 -11.93
CA ALA A 863 -17.84 -40.80 -11.46
C ALA A 863 -18.13 -40.13 -10.09
N GLY A 864 -19.14 -39.27 -10.06
CA GLY A 864 -19.52 -38.49 -8.88
C GLY A 864 -18.74 -37.18 -8.70
N LEU A 865 -17.81 -36.82 -9.61
CA LEU A 865 -17.00 -35.58 -9.51
C LEU A 865 -17.88 -34.32 -9.37
N VAL A 866 -19.07 -34.34 -9.98
CA VAL A 866 -20.17 -33.46 -9.60
C VAL A 866 -21.32 -34.33 -9.08
N THR A 867 -21.84 -34.01 -7.90
CA THR A 867 -22.94 -34.73 -7.26
C THR A 867 -23.97 -33.76 -6.69
N HIS A 868 -25.23 -34.16 -6.65
CA HIS A 868 -26.32 -33.42 -6.02
C HIS A 868 -27.22 -34.33 -5.19
N VAL A 869 -27.59 -33.91 -3.99
CA VAL A 869 -28.45 -34.66 -3.07
C VAL A 869 -29.71 -33.84 -2.78
N TYR A 870 -30.87 -34.44 -3.10
CA TYR A 870 -32.18 -33.83 -2.96
C TYR A 870 -33.07 -34.67 -2.05
N GLU A 871 -33.72 -34.06 -1.06
CA GLU A 871 -34.87 -34.64 -0.35
C GLU A 871 -36.05 -33.68 -0.47
N SER A 872 -37.23 -34.16 -0.85
CA SER A 872 -38.38 -33.30 -1.15
C SER A 872 -38.87 -32.50 0.05
N ASP A 873 -38.68 -33.03 1.25
CA ASP A 873 -39.45 -32.59 2.41
C ASP A 873 -38.68 -31.60 3.32
N ILE A 874 -37.34 -31.60 3.23
CA ILE A 874 -36.44 -30.69 3.98
C ILE A 874 -36.66 -29.22 3.57
N GLY A 875 -36.56 -28.32 4.54
CA GLY A 875 -36.60 -26.86 4.33
C GLY A 875 -35.23 -26.24 4.06
N HIS A 876 -35.03 -25.00 4.53
CA HIS A 876 -33.76 -24.28 4.43
C HIS A 876 -32.76 -24.73 5.52
N ASP A 877 -32.29 -25.97 5.44
CA ASP A 877 -31.65 -26.66 6.58
C ASP A 877 -30.27 -27.26 6.26
N TRP A 878 -29.47 -27.50 7.30
CA TRP A 878 -28.41 -28.51 7.28
C TRP A 878 -29.01 -29.91 7.53
N PRO A 879 -28.96 -30.84 6.56
CA PRO A 879 -29.60 -32.16 6.68
C PRO A 879 -28.97 -33.01 7.78
N SER A 880 -29.79 -33.43 8.74
CA SER A 880 -29.41 -34.32 9.84
C SER A 880 -30.62 -35.16 10.27
N THR A 881 -30.36 -36.43 10.58
CA THR A 881 -31.32 -37.36 11.20
C THR A 881 -31.59 -37.05 12.68
N ALA A 882 -30.79 -36.16 13.28
CA ALA A 882 -30.97 -35.66 14.64
C ALA A 882 -31.44 -34.19 14.64
N PRO A 883 -32.16 -33.73 15.68
CA PRO A 883 -32.55 -32.32 15.81
C PRO A 883 -31.34 -31.37 15.87
N ASN A 884 -31.34 -30.33 15.03
CA ASN A 884 -30.39 -29.23 15.02
C ASN A 884 -31.13 -27.87 14.95
N GLU A 885 -30.40 -26.76 14.95
CA GLU A 885 -30.96 -25.40 15.06
C GLU A 885 -31.67 -24.91 13.77
N ASP A 886 -31.50 -25.63 12.66
CA ASP A 886 -32.23 -25.47 11.42
C ASP A 886 -33.52 -26.31 11.43
N ASN A 887 -33.39 -27.63 11.50
CA ASN A 887 -34.50 -28.57 11.31
C ASN A 887 -35.51 -28.62 12.47
N SER A 888 -35.19 -28.01 13.62
CA SER A 888 -36.12 -27.84 14.76
C SER A 888 -37.10 -26.67 14.59
N ARG A 889 -37.05 -25.94 13.47
CA ARG A 889 -37.90 -24.78 13.22
C ARG A 889 -39.34 -25.17 12.87
N LYS A 890 -40.28 -24.26 13.14
CA LYS A 890 -41.71 -24.51 12.90
C LYS A 890 -41.98 -24.69 11.39
N GLY A 891 -42.35 -25.91 11.00
CA GLY A 891 -42.61 -26.29 9.61
C GLY A 891 -41.48 -27.09 8.96
N HIS A 892 -40.38 -27.28 9.67
CA HIS A 892 -39.25 -28.12 9.29
C HIS A 892 -39.27 -29.43 10.11
N HIS A 893 -38.46 -30.41 9.72
CA HIS A 893 -38.26 -31.66 10.45
C HIS A 893 -36.87 -32.24 10.16
N VAL A 894 -36.43 -33.20 10.99
CA VAL A 894 -35.20 -33.97 10.73
C VAL A 894 -35.23 -34.62 9.34
N ALA A 895 -34.08 -34.65 8.69
CA ALA A 895 -33.90 -35.26 7.38
C ALA A 895 -33.87 -36.79 7.49
N SER A 896 -34.11 -37.49 6.38
CA SER A 896 -33.95 -38.96 6.34
C SER A 896 -32.48 -39.41 6.35
N TYR A 897 -31.55 -38.49 6.04
CA TYR A 897 -30.10 -38.70 6.01
C TYR A 897 -29.34 -37.64 6.82
N ASN A 898 -28.04 -37.85 7.02
CA ASN A 898 -27.13 -36.86 7.59
C ASN A 898 -26.12 -36.43 6.52
N ALA A 899 -26.03 -35.14 6.21
CA ALA A 899 -25.12 -34.63 5.19
C ALA A 899 -23.64 -34.77 5.60
N THR A 900 -23.33 -34.62 6.89
CA THR A 900 -21.94 -34.45 7.37
C THR A 900 -21.04 -35.65 7.07
N PRO A 901 -21.42 -36.92 7.32
CA PRO A 901 -20.64 -38.09 6.91
C PRO A 901 -20.50 -38.22 5.39
N ILE A 902 -21.54 -37.87 4.62
CA ILE A 902 -21.50 -37.90 3.16
C ILE A 902 -20.50 -36.86 2.61
N ILE A 903 -20.42 -35.69 3.25
CA ILE A 903 -19.43 -34.65 2.91
C ILE A 903 -18.01 -35.13 3.22
N LEU A 904 -17.77 -35.78 4.37
CA LEU A 904 -16.45 -36.30 4.74
C LEU A 904 -16.00 -37.47 3.83
N ASP A 905 -16.89 -38.41 3.51
CA ASP A 905 -16.65 -39.47 2.52
C ASP A 905 -16.45 -38.91 1.10
N PHE A 906 -17.15 -37.83 0.71
CA PHE A 906 -16.91 -37.15 -0.55
C PHE A 906 -15.51 -36.50 -0.58
N PHE A 907 -15.15 -35.73 0.45
CA PHE A 907 -13.85 -35.07 0.54
C PHE A 907 -12.67 -36.03 0.54
N SER A 908 -12.77 -37.19 1.24
CA SER A 908 -11.68 -38.17 1.34
C SER A 908 -11.14 -38.66 -0.01
N LYS A 909 -11.98 -38.65 -1.05
CA LYS A 909 -11.69 -39.13 -2.41
C LYS A 909 -10.87 -38.15 -3.25
N TYR A 910 -10.88 -36.85 -2.93
CA TYR A 910 -10.28 -35.82 -3.78
C TYR A 910 -9.02 -35.23 -3.18
N ARG A 911 -8.01 -35.04 -4.04
CA ARG A 911 -6.73 -34.37 -3.74
C ARG A 911 -6.26 -33.54 -4.92
N LEU A 912 -5.55 -32.44 -4.65
CA LEU A 912 -4.87 -31.66 -5.68
C LEU A 912 -3.57 -32.32 -6.13
N SER A 913 -3.21 -32.20 -7.41
CA SER A 913 -1.86 -32.52 -7.88
C SER A 913 -0.89 -31.43 -7.44
N GLY A 914 0.15 -31.79 -6.68
CA GLY A 914 1.03 -30.86 -5.94
C GLY A 914 1.93 -29.94 -6.76
N LYS A 915 1.35 -29.03 -7.55
CA LYS A 915 2.01 -27.83 -8.10
C LYS A 915 1.37 -26.61 -7.46
N SER A 916 2.04 -26.01 -6.48
CA SER A 916 1.58 -24.77 -5.86
C SER A 916 1.57 -23.63 -6.88
N CYS A 917 0.54 -22.78 -6.81
CA CYS A 917 0.49 -21.56 -7.59
C CYS A 917 1.56 -20.59 -7.05
N GLN A 918 2.63 -20.37 -7.81
CA GLN A 918 3.60 -19.32 -7.48
C GLN A 918 2.94 -17.95 -7.72
N SER A 919 2.64 -17.27 -6.61
CA SER A 919 1.97 -15.97 -6.56
C SER A 919 2.67 -14.96 -7.47
N SER A 920 2.02 -14.63 -8.59
CA SER A 920 2.50 -13.65 -9.56
C SER A 920 1.87 -12.29 -9.27
N TYR A 921 2.36 -11.61 -8.23
CA TYR A 921 1.96 -10.27 -7.78
C TYR A 921 3.19 -9.44 -7.37
#